data_AF-A0A9D6VUX9-F1
#
_entry.id   AF-A0A9D6VUX9-F1
#
_cell.length_a   1.000
_cell.length_b   1.000
_cell.length_c   1.000
_cell.angle_alpha   90.00
_cell.angle_beta   90.00
_cell.angle_gamma   90.00
#
_symmetry.space_group_name_H-M   'P 1'
#
loop_
_entity.id
_entity.type
_entity.pdbx_description
1 polymer ?
#
loop_
_entity_poly.entity_id
_entity_poly.type
_entity_poly.pdbx_seq_one_letter_code
_entity_poly.pdbx_strand_id
1 'polypeptide(L)'
;MARNRPACAIASIRWPWISNNGISNRANKPRNHKEVTMSKIPARKRNVRPDTPDFRDLPFRPNIAVAPRPALFPDIALGVKNQHDTSACTGFSLSLVVEYLLRKARREAAPEVSPYMLYSMARRYDEFPGSRDEGSSLRGALKGWHKHGACAEALWKTGLKMPPAPKKTEDDWWLDAVNRPLGAYYRIDPKQITDIHAALNEVGIVYASTDTHAGWDKGNDLKRKRPKSFADKIFTIPAQKGGDGGHAIALVGYNDQGFLLQNSWDTDWGTGGYAILTYEDWTDNAMDCWVAQLGVVTQEHKALAASTTLRTDSRGRVALAAGTALRNREISPFVVDMGNNGKLSNSGLFRTSADDVRAIVDVHLAEARKRWNLGNKPIDVCIYAHGGLVGEKDAAANAAEWIPLLYDNQIFPIYLMWETDLMNTVLNRIGDAVRDVPRPAGGGAGFWSRAERWWNERLERALAKPGTQVWGEMKQNAASLSGNKQSGAALLYNAFANSAAAKLPVRFHLVGHSAGSIVHAHIIDALADRLKFESVSFLAPAVRHDTFDTLVRPRLADGTIKRYQQFHLTDKAEEDDTTCGPYKRSLLYLVSESFEGGKRTPILGMQKYFDPEVAKLKNVTVHISPCKTSTSTTHGGFDNDGPTQKNVVKFIKQ
;
A
#
# COMPACT_ATOMS: atom_id res chain seq x y z
N MET A 1 22.08 55.95 32.64
CA MET A 1 21.26 56.55 31.56
C MET A 1 20.62 55.43 30.74
N ALA A 2 19.30 55.52 30.58
CA ALA A 2 18.38 54.72 29.75
C ALA A 2 18.37 53.17 29.87
N ARG A 3 17.39 52.65 30.62
CA ARG A 3 16.73 51.36 30.37
C ARG A 3 15.21 51.56 30.51
N ASN A 4 14.44 50.95 29.62
CA ASN A 4 12.98 51.07 29.56
C ASN A 4 12.35 49.68 29.40
N ARG A 5 11.33 49.38 30.22
CA ARG A 5 10.24 48.35 30.12
C ARG A 5 9.61 48.15 31.52
N PRO A 6 8.38 47.57 31.69
CA PRO A 6 7.29 47.29 30.72
C PRO A 6 5.82 47.47 31.24
N ALA A 7 4.87 47.21 30.33
CA ALA A 7 3.56 46.51 30.47
C ALA A 7 2.31 47.13 31.16
N CYS A 8 1.20 47.08 30.40
CA CYS A 8 -0.25 47.18 30.71
C CYS A 8 -0.96 46.23 29.70
N ALA A 9 -2.13 45.60 29.85
CA ALA A 9 -3.22 45.58 30.84
C ALA A 9 -4.30 44.54 30.36
N ILE A 10 -4.91 43.72 31.25
CA ILE A 10 -6.36 43.74 31.70
C ILE A 10 -7.33 42.91 30.80
N ALA A 11 -8.34 42.14 31.25
CA ALA A 11 -8.89 41.74 32.56
C ALA A 11 -9.83 40.51 32.45
N SER A 12 -10.08 39.90 33.61
CA SER A 12 -11.14 38.93 33.94
C SER A 12 -12.11 39.53 34.97
N ILE A 13 -13.43 39.27 34.90
CA ILE A 13 -14.40 39.55 35.98
C ILE A 13 -15.41 38.39 36.11
N ARG A 14 -15.85 38.12 37.35
CA ARG A 14 -16.62 36.97 37.86
C ARG A 14 -17.73 37.47 38.83
N TRP A 15 -18.74 36.61 39.10
CA TRP A 15 -19.72 36.57 40.25
C TRP A 15 -21.16 37.17 40.01
N PRO A 16 -22.18 37.00 40.90
CA PRO A 16 -23.03 35.80 41.17
C PRO A 16 -24.54 36.06 41.57
N TRP A 17 -25.32 34.99 41.85
CA TRP A 17 -26.61 34.85 42.62
C TRP A 17 -27.92 35.54 42.16
N ILE A 18 -29.04 34.77 42.20
CA ILE A 18 -30.34 35.07 42.85
C ILE A 18 -31.25 33.82 42.84
N SER A 19 -31.91 33.57 43.98
CA SER A 19 -32.93 32.56 44.28
C SER A 19 -34.34 33.15 44.33
N ASN A 20 -35.41 32.39 43.99
CA ASN A 20 -36.61 32.28 44.85
C ASN A 20 -37.70 31.30 44.35
N ASN A 21 -38.16 30.49 45.31
CA ASN A 21 -39.52 30.04 45.65
C ASN A 21 -40.40 29.21 44.69
N GLY A 22 -40.85 28.06 45.24
CA GLY A 22 -41.85 27.18 44.65
C GLY A 22 -43.28 27.40 45.16
N ILE A 23 -44.24 26.82 44.43
CA ILE A 23 -45.63 26.57 44.84
C ILE A 23 -46.06 25.22 44.26
N SER A 24 -46.68 24.40 45.09
CA SER A 24 -47.27 23.09 44.80
C SER A 24 -48.66 23.18 44.17
N ASN A 25 -49.03 22.25 43.29
CA ASN A 25 -50.41 21.73 43.22
C ASN A 25 -50.50 20.32 42.64
N ARG A 26 -51.35 19.50 43.26
CA ARG A 26 -51.60 18.07 42.97
C ARG A 26 -52.67 17.88 41.87
N ALA A 27 -52.54 16.71 41.22
CA ALA A 27 -53.58 15.84 40.64
C ALA A 27 -54.17 16.16 39.24
N ASN A 28 -53.80 15.32 38.27
CA ASN A 28 -54.76 14.50 37.50
C ASN A 28 -54.04 13.35 36.76
N LYS A 29 -54.49 12.10 36.97
CA LYS A 29 -54.23 10.94 36.09
C LYS A 29 -55.46 10.76 35.20
N PRO A 30 -55.31 10.58 33.88
CA PRO A 30 -55.34 9.24 33.25
C PRO A 30 -54.35 9.15 32.08
N ARG A 31 -53.99 8.06 31.39
CA ARG A 31 -54.41 6.66 31.26
C ARG A 31 -53.18 5.90 30.71
N ASN A 32 -53.03 4.63 31.06
CA ASN A 32 -52.01 3.73 30.50
C ASN A 32 -52.08 3.69 28.96
N HIS A 33 -51.07 4.23 28.29
CA HIS A 33 -50.63 3.71 27.00
C HIS A 33 -49.35 2.92 27.27
N LYS A 34 -49.42 1.58 27.11
CA LYS A 34 -48.22 0.78 26.92
C LYS A 34 -47.55 1.33 25.67
N GLU A 35 -46.47 2.08 25.82
CA GLU A 35 -45.49 2.24 24.76
C GLU A 35 -45.05 0.84 24.37
N VAL A 36 -45.52 0.38 23.22
CA VAL A 36 -44.90 -0.71 22.50
C VAL A 36 -43.51 -0.20 22.21
N THR A 37 -42.51 -0.68 22.96
CA THR A 37 -41.11 -0.54 22.61
C THR A 37 -40.97 -1.07 21.19
N MET A 38 -40.92 -0.19 20.19
CA MET A 38 -40.47 -0.58 18.87
C MET A 38 -39.09 -1.20 19.08
N SER A 39 -38.93 -2.47 18.69
CA SER A 39 -37.59 -3.04 18.61
C SER A 39 -36.78 -2.08 17.75
N LYS A 40 -35.70 -1.54 18.31
CA LYS A 40 -34.77 -0.73 17.52
C LYS A 40 -34.30 -1.61 16.38
N ILE A 41 -34.74 -1.30 15.16
CA ILE A 41 -34.18 -1.86 13.94
C ILE A 41 -32.64 -1.70 14.07
N PRO A 42 -31.85 -2.78 13.90
CA PRO A 42 -30.41 -2.67 14.02
C PRO A 42 -29.90 -1.62 13.04
N ALA A 43 -29.14 -0.64 13.51
CA ALA A 43 -28.51 0.35 12.64
C ALA A 43 -27.43 -0.34 11.80
N ARG A 44 -27.79 -0.81 10.59
CA ARG A 44 -26.87 -1.45 9.64
C ARG A 44 -26.17 -0.38 8.81
N LYS A 45 -24.85 -0.49 8.65
CA LYS A 45 -24.09 0.38 7.74
C LYS A 45 -24.14 -0.19 6.31
N ARG A 46 -24.66 0.61 5.38
CA ARG A 46 -24.81 0.29 3.95
C ARG A 46 -24.02 1.27 3.10
N ASN A 47 -22.74 1.00 2.91
CA ASN A 47 -21.81 1.95 2.30
C ASN A 47 -20.86 1.33 1.27
N VAL A 48 -21.28 0.25 0.61
CA VAL A 48 -20.60 -0.17 -0.62
C VAL A 48 -20.69 0.96 -1.63
N ARG A 49 -19.60 1.18 -2.35
CA ARG A 49 -19.54 2.16 -3.43
C ARG A 49 -19.49 1.45 -4.77
N PRO A 50 -20.13 1.99 -5.83
CA PRO A 50 -20.01 1.43 -7.16
C PRO A 50 -18.55 1.43 -7.62
N ASP A 51 -18.13 0.42 -8.36
CA ASP A 51 -16.80 0.38 -8.97
C ASP A 51 -16.64 1.51 -10.00
N THR A 52 -15.59 2.35 -9.91
CA THR A 52 -15.25 3.30 -10.97
C THR A 52 -15.03 2.55 -12.29
N PRO A 53 -15.48 3.00 -13.47
CA PRO A 53 -15.19 2.30 -14.73
C PRO A 53 -13.68 2.06 -14.96
N ASP A 54 -13.28 0.82 -15.27
CA ASP A 54 -11.90 0.46 -15.63
C ASP A 54 -11.93 -0.44 -16.88
N PHE A 55 -11.33 0.02 -17.98
CA PHE A 55 -11.33 -0.68 -19.26
C PHE A 55 -10.52 -1.99 -19.26
N ARG A 56 -9.75 -2.23 -18.19
CA ARG A 56 -8.95 -3.46 -18.01
C ARG A 56 -9.73 -4.57 -17.32
N ASP A 57 -10.93 -4.27 -16.81
CA ASP A 57 -11.82 -5.29 -16.28
C ASP A 57 -12.12 -6.32 -17.39
N LEU A 58 -11.83 -7.59 -17.11
CA LEU A 58 -12.09 -8.65 -18.08
C LEU A 58 -13.59 -8.98 -18.09
N PRO A 59 -14.29 -8.87 -19.23
CA PRO A 59 -15.70 -9.23 -19.29
C PRO A 59 -15.86 -10.74 -19.19
N PHE A 60 -16.84 -11.18 -18.40
CA PHE A 60 -17.26 -12.57 -18.38
C PHE A 60 -17.85 -12.93 -19.74
N ARG A 61 -17.50 -14.13 -20.23
CA ARG A 61 -18.05 -14.68 -21.47
C ARG A 61 -18.60 -16.06 -21.15
N PRO A 62 -19.94 -16.23 -21.17
CA PRO A 62 -20.57 -17.52 -20.90
C PRO A 62 -20.00 -18.66 -21.74
N ASN A 63 -19.85 -19.83 -21.12
CA ASN A 63 -19.54 -21.06 -21.80
C ASN A 63 -20.80 -21.60 -22.49
N ILE A 64 -20.84 -21.50 -23.82
CA ILE A 64 -21.95 -21.94 -24.66
C ILE A 64 -22.32 -23.42 -24.45
N ALA A 65 -21.38 -24.25 -23.98
CA ALA A 65 -21.64 -25.66 -23.71
C ALA A 65 -22.53 -25.92 -22.47
N VAL A 66 -22.73 -24.91 -21.60
CA VAL A 66 -23.50 -25.04 -20.36
C VAL A 66 -24.84 -24.32 -20.53
N ALA A 67 -25.91 -25.10 -20.75
CA ALA A 67 -27.27 -24.56 -20.81
C ALA A 67 -27.79 -24.23 -19.39
N PRO A 68 -28.21 -22.98 -19.11
CA PRO A 68 -28.80 -22.62 -17.83
C PRO A 68 -30.11 -23.38 -17.55
N ARG A 69 -30.30 -23.84 -16.31
CA ARG A 69 -31.56 -24.46 -15.88
C ARG A 69 -32.70 -23.42 -15.81
N PRO A 70 -33.99 -23.81 -15.88
CA PRO A 70 -35.10 -22.86 -15.68
C PRO A 70 -35.10 -22.21 -14.29
N ALA A 71 -34.65 -22.96 -13.27
CA ALA A 71 -34.41 -22.45 -11.92
C ALA A 71 -33.20 -23.18 -11.32
N LEU A 72 -32.46 -22.48 -10.47
CA LEU A 72 -31.27 -22.98 -9.78
C LEU A 72 -31.38 -22.67 -8.29
N PHE A 73 -31.44 -23.71 -7.46
CA PHE A 73 -31.27 -23.59 -6.01
C PHE A 73 -29.88 -24.14 -5.64
N PRO A 74 -29.11 -23.48 -4.75
CA PRO A 74 -27.75 -23.90 -4.44
C PRO A 74 -27.71 -25.31 -3.84
N ASP A 75 -26.80 -26.15 -4.32
CA ASP A 75 -26.55 -27.50 -3.83
C ASP A 75 -25.65 -27.50 -2.58
N ILE A 76 -24.79 -26.50 -2.45
CA ILE A 76 -23.91 -26.30 -1.31
C ILE A 76 -24.50 -25.26 -0.36
N ALA A 77 -24.80 -25.74 0.84
CA ALA A 77 -25.29 -24.92 1.93
C ALA A 77 -24.14 -24.20 2.68
N LEU A 78 -24.00 -22.88 2.53
CA LEU A 78 -23.08 -22.02 3.30
C LEU A 78 -23.69 -21.52 4.60
N GLY A 79 -22.88 -21.15 5.59
CA GLY A 79 -23.35 -20.48 6.80
C GLY A 79 -23.77 -19.02 6.52
N VAL A 80 -24.81 -18.53 7.19
CA VAL A 80 -25.18 -17.10 7.13
C VAL A 80 -24.31 -16.36 8.13
N LYS A 81 -23.68 -15.27 7.68
CA LYS A 81 -22.79 -14.44 8.50
C LYS A 81 -23.51 -13.19 9.01
N ASN A 82 -22.93 -12.51 10.00
CA ASN A 82 -23.44 -11.25 10.54
C ASN A 82 -22.34 -10.19 10.53
N GLN A 83 -22.47 -9.16 9.69
CA GLN A 83 -21.53 -8.03 9.64
C GLN A 83 -21.66 -7.07 10.83
N HIS A 84 -22.67 -7.28 11.69
CA HIS A 84 -23.04 -6.41 12.80
C HIS A 84 -23.31 -4.96 12.36
N ASP A 85 -22.73 -3.98 13.05
CA ASP A 85 -22.81 -2.54 12.78
C ASP A 85 -21.59 -2.03 11.99
N THR A 86 -20.88 -2.94 11.32
CA THR A 86 -19.69 -2.61 10.51
C THR A 86 -20.02 -2.37 9.05
N SER A 87 -19.12 -1.69 8.34
CA SER A 87 -19.18 -1.42 6.90
C SER A 87 -18.55 -2.52 6.03
N ALA A 88 -18.38 -3.71 6.59
CA ALA A 88 -17.56 -4.77 6.00
C ALA A 88 -18.29 -5.67 4.99
N CYS A 89 -19.49 -5.29 4.51
CA CYS A 89 -20.33 -6.15 3.65
C CYS A 89 -19.61 -6.70 2.42
N THR A 90 -18.68 -5.95 1.80
CA THR A 90 -17.85 -6.46 0.69
C THR A 90 -17.02 -7.67 1.12
N GLY A 91 -16.34 -7.60 2.26
CA GLY A 91 -15.58 -8.73 2.81
C GLY A 91 -16.46 -9.90 3.24
N PHE A 92 -17.64 -9.63 3.82
CA PHE A 92 -18.61 -10.66 4.21
C PHE A 92 -19.19 -11.41 3.00
N SER A 93 -19.65 -10.69 1.99
CA SER A 93 -20.16 -11.32 0.77
C SER A 93 -19.04 -12.06 0.02
N LEU A 94 -17.84 -11.48 -0.10
CA LEU A 94 -16.72 -12.15 -0.76
C LEU A 94 -16.28 -13.41 0.00
N SER A 95 -16.31 -13.42 1.34
CA SER A 95 -15.97 -14.63 2.11
C SER A 95 -16.88 -15.81 1.76
N LEU A 96 -18.18 -15.58 1.54
CA LEU A 96 -19.11 -16.63 1.09
C LEU A 96 -18.74 -17.17 -0.30
N VAL A 97 -18.32 -16.28 -1.21
CA VAL A 97 -17.83 -16.67 -2.54
C VAL A 97 -16.59 -17.55 -2.43
N VAL A 98 -15.61 -17.17 -1.60
CA VAL A 98 -14.40 -17.98 -1.39
C VAL A 98 -14.75 -19.34 -0.78
N GLU A 99 -15.55 -19.37 0.29
CA GLU A 99 -15.98 -20.58 0.99
C GLU A 99 -16.72 -21.55 0.06
N TYR A 100 -17.66 -21.03 -0.74
CA TYR A 100 -18.37 -21.82 -1.75
C TYR A 100 -17.42 -22.46 -2.75
N LEU A 101 -16.51 -21.67 -3.32
CA LEU A 101 -15.58 -22.16 -4.33
C LEU A 101 -14.63 -23.21 -3.76
N LEU A 102 -14.15 -23.03 -2.52
CA LEU A 102 -13.28 -24.00 -1.84
C LEU A 102 -14.00 -25.33 -1.61
N ARG A 103 -15.27 -25.28 -1.20
CA ARG A 103 -16.10 -26.47 -0.98
C ARG A 103 -16.48 -27.16 -2.28
N LYS A 104 -16.89 -26.40 -3.31
CA LYS A 104 -17.19 -26.92 -4.66
C LYS A 104 -15.97 -27.62 -5.27
N ALA A 105 -14.78 -27.04 -5.10
CA ALA A 105 -13.52 -27.61 -5.56
C ALA A 105 -12.97 -28.73 -4.65
N ARG A 106 -13.67 -29.09 -3.56
CA ARG A 106 -13.26 -30.08 -2.56
C ARG A 106 -11.87 -29.82 -1.97
N ARG A 107 -11.46 -28.55 -1.88
CA ARG A 107 -10.19 -28.16 -1.26
C ARG A 107 -10.29 -28.08 0.25
N GLU A 108 -11.45 -27.62 0.75
CA GLU A 108 -11.77 -27.57 2.17
C GLU A 108 -13.23 -28.00 2.36
N ALA A 109 -13.49 -28.89 3.33
CA ALA A 109 -14.82 -29.45 3.55
C ALA A 109 -15.77 -28.45 4.24
N ALA A 110 -15.23 -27.68 5.19
CA ALA A 110 -15.91 -26.64 5.95
C ALA A 110 -14.99 -25.41 6.06
N PRO A 111 -14.78 -24.67 4.95
CA PRO A 111 -13.96 -23.47 4.97
C PRO A 111 -14.62 -22.39 5.81
N GLU A 112 -13.83 -21.71 6.64
CA GLU A 112 -14.22 -20.50 7.37
C GLU A 112 -13.22 -19.41 7.01
N VAL A 113 -13.62 -18.47 6.15
CA VAL A 113 -12.75 -17.42 5.63
C VAL A 113 -13.03 -16.12 6.37
N SER A 114 -11.98 -15.40 6.76
CA SER A 114 -12.11 -14.12 7.45
C SER A 114 -12.74 -13.04 6.56
N PRO A 115 -13.97 -12.58 6.85
CA PRO A 115 -14.57 -11.48 6.10
C PRO A 115 -13.87 -10.15 6.40
N TYR A 116 -13.37 -9.96 7.62
CA TYR A 116 -12.67 -8.75 8.02
C TYR A 116 -11.29 -8.62 7.38
N MET A 117 -10.59 -9.72 7.13
CA MET A 117 -9.34 -9.66 6.36
C MET A 117 -9.61 -9.20 4.93
N LEU A 118 -10.59 -9.83 4.25
CA LEU A 118 -10.98 -9.45 2.90
C LEU A 118 -11.41 -7.99 2.83
N TYR A 119 -12.19 -7.51 3.81
CA TYR A 119 -12.56 -6.10 3.91
C TYR A 119 -11.36 -5.17 4.15
N SER A 120 -10.43 -5.57 5.02
CA SER A 120 -9.21 -4.80 5.27
C SER A 120 -8.35 -4.68 4.01
N MET A 121 -8.25 -5.75 3.21
CA MET A 121 -7.53 -5.70 1.94
C MET A 121 -8.32 -4.95 0.86
N ALA A 122 -9.65 -4.98 0.90
CA ALA A 122 -10.50 -4.21 0.00
C ALA A 122 -10.19 -2.72 0.13
N ARG A 123 -10.21 -2.19 1.36
CA ARG A 123 -9.86 -0.78 1.64
C ARG A 123 -8.45 -0.38 1.22
N ARG A 124 -7.51 -1.34 1.22
CA ARG A 124 -6.11 -1.08 0.79
C ARG A 124 -5.99 -0.80 -0.71
N TYR A 125 -6.80 -1.49 -1.52
CA TYR A 125 -6.75 -1.45 -2.98
C TYR A 125 -7.90 -0.68 -3.62
N ASP A 126 -8.74 -0.07 -2.78
CA ASP A 126 -9.85 0.73 -3.25
C ASP A 126 -9.38 2.03 -3.88
N GLU A 127 -10.18 2.55 -4.81
CA GLU A 127 -9.89 3.80 -5.52
C GLU A 127 -10.39 5.02 -4.74
N PHE A 128 -10.99 4.80 -3.56
CA PHE A 128 -11.52 5.84 -2.70
C PHE A 128 -10.51 6.22 -1.60
N PRO A 129 -9.83 7.37 -1.70
CA PRO A 129 -8.90 7.81 -0.66
C PRO A 129 -9.65 8.14 0.64
N GLY A 130 -9.34 7.43 1.74
CA GLY A 130 -9.89 7.72 3.06
C GLY A 130 -9.46 6.72 4.14
N SER A 131 -9.18 7.21 5.35
CA SER A 131 -8.84 6.40 6.53
C SER A 131 -10.05 6.05 7.42
N ARG A 132 -11.25 6.53 7.05
CA ARG A 132 -12.49 6.31 7.78
C ARG A 132 -13.21 5.06 7.26
N ASP A 133 -13.99 4.43 8.14
CA ASP A 133 -14.85 3.27 7.84
C ASP A 133 -16.02 3.68 6.94
N GLU A 134 -15.72 4.05 5.68
CA GLU A 134 -16.67 4.59 4.70
C GLU A 134 -17.12 3.56 3.67
N GLY A 135 -16.78 2.28 3.89
CA GLY A 135 -17.13 1.16 3.01
C GLY A 135 -16.01 0.78 2.07
N SER A 136 -16.31 -0.03 1.06
CA SER A 136 -15.37 -0.40 0.01
C SER A 136 -16.12 -0.84 -1.26
N SER A 137 -15.40 -1.08 -2.35
CA SER A 137 -15.91 -1.58 -3.63
C SER A 137 -15.74 -3.09 -3.80
N LEU A 138 -16.47 -3.69 -4.75
CA LEU A 138 -16.31 -5.11 -5.07
C LEU A 138 -14.95 -5.36 -5.72
N ARG A 139 -14.53 -4.48 -6.65
CA ARG A 139 -13.22 -4.58 -7.31
C ARG A 139 -12.08 -4.44 -6.29
N GLY A 140 -12.18 -3.55 -5.31
CA GLY A 140 -11.19 -3.41 -4.24
C GLY A 140 -10.98 -4.73 -3.50
N ALA A 141 -12.08 -5.39 -3.12
CA ALA A 141 -12.04 -6.70 -2.43
C ALA A 141 -11.43 -7.81 -3.31
N LEU A 142 -11.78 -7.87 -4.60
CA LEU A 142 -11.21 -8.81 -5.55
C LEU A 142 -9.71 -8.56 -5.80
N LYS A 143 -9.28 -7.29 -5.92
CA LYS A 143 -7.86 -6.91 -5.99
C LYS A 143 -7.12 -7.38 -4.74
N GLY A 144 -7.71 -7.18 -3.55
CA GLY A 144 -7.18 -7.68 -2.28
C GLY A 144 -6.97 -9.20 -2.28
N TRP A 145 -8.00 -9.95 -2.67
CA TRP A 145 -7.92 -11.41 -2.77
C TRP A 145 -6.88 -11.87 -3.81
N HIS A 146 -6.83 -11.22 -4.98
CA HIS A 146 -5.83 -11.51 -6.02
C HIS A 146 -4.39 -11.31 -5.55
N LYS A 147 -4.13 -10.26 -4.76
CA LYS A 147 -2.77 -9.92 -4.31
C LYS A 147 -2.32 -10.68 -3.06
N HIS A 148 -3.25 -11.13 -2.23
CA HIS A 148 -2.92 -11.65 -0.89
C HIS A 148 -3.49 -13.03 -0.57
N GLY A 149 -4.44 -13.53 -1.35
CA GLY A 149 -5.21 -14.72 -0.99
C GLY A 149 -6.24 -14.43 0.11
N ALA A 150 -6.75 -15.49 0.74
CA ALA A 150 -7.79 -15.42 1.76
C ALA A 150 -7.36 -16.24 2.99
N CYS A 151 -7.43 -15.66 4.19
CA CYS A 151 -7.04 -16.35 5.43
C CYS A 151 -8.24 -16.97 6.14
N ALA A 152 -7.96 -17.96 6.96
CA ALA A 152 -8.91 -18.56 7.87
C ALA A 152 -9.44 -17.54 8.88
N GLU A 153 -10.74 -17.61 9.18
CA GLU A 153 -11.43 -16.74 10.14
C GLU A 153 -10.78 -16.77 11.52
N ALA A 154 -10.33 -17.95 11.95
CA ALA A 154 -9.65 -18.17 13.22
C ALA A 154 -8.35 -17.36 13.41
N LEU A 155 -7.73 -16.87 12.33
CA LEU A 155 -6.48 -16.10 12.39
C LEU A 155 -6.72 -14.57 12.47
N TRP A 156 -7.96 -14.12 12.28
CA TRP A 156 -8.31 -12.69 12.30
C TRP A 156 -9.33 -12.38 13.41
N LYS A 157 -8.85 -12.28 14.65
CA LYS A 157 -9.71 -12.13 15.85
C LYS A 157 -9.98 -10.68 16.27
N THR A 158 -9.51 -9.71 15.50
CA THR A 158 -9.46 -8.28 15.87
C THR A 158 -10.56 -7.43 15.23
N GLY A 159 -11.53 -8.05 14.55
CA GLY A 159 -12.62 -7.36 13.85
C GLY A 159 -12.06 -6.42 12.78
N LEU A 160 -12.44 -5.14 12.81
CA LEU A 160 -11.99 -4.13 11.84
C LEU A 160 -10.50 -3.74 11.97
N LYS A 161 -9.84 -4.08 13.08
CA LYS A 161 -8.42 -3.76 13.29
C LYS A 161 -7.55 -4.86 12.68
N MET A 162 -6.39 -4.47 12.13
CA MET A 162 -5.37 -5.41 11.67
C MET A 162 -4.82 -6.22 12.86
N PRO A 163 -4.73 -7.57 12.77
CA PRO A 163 -4.05 -8.37 13.77
C PRO A 163 -2.55 -8.01 13.83
N PRO A 164 -1.93 -8.02 15.02
CA PRO A 164 -0.50 -7.87 15.13
C PRO A 164 0.23 -9.08 14.50
N ALA A 165 1.43 -8.84 13.97
CA ALA A 165 2.32 -9.87 13.46
C ALA A 165 2.70 -10.85 14.58
N PRO A 166 2.36 -12.14 14.46
CA PRO A 166 2.63 -13.13 15.49
C PRO A 166 4.11 -13.54 15.49
N LYS A 167 4.51 -14.27 16.53
CA LYS A 167 5.86 -14.86 16.62
C LYS A 167 5.99 -16.20 15.91
N LYS A 168 4.86 -16.87 15.66
CA LYS A 168 4.78 -18.21 15.08
C LYS A 168 4.09 -18.13 13.73
N THR A 169 4.57 -18.93 12.79
CA THR A 169 4.07 -19.01 11.41
C THR A 169 2.64 -19.52 11.35
N GLU A 170 2.25 -20.43 12.23
CA GLU A 170 0.91 -21.06 12.22
C GLU A 170 -0.20 -20.10 12.66
N ASP A 171 0.17 -19.07 13.42
CA ASP A 171 -0.75 -18.03 13.91
C ASP A 171 -0.84 -16.84 12.93
N ASP A 172 -0.10 -16.89 11.81
CA ASP A 172 0.04 -15.76 10.89
C ASP A 172 -0.96 -15.81 9.74
N TRP A 173 -1.94 -14.91 9.78
CA TRP A 173 -2.91 -14.74 8.71
C TRP A 173 -2.25 -14.40 7.37
N TRP A 174 -1.11 -13.70 7.36
CA TRP A 174 -0.39 -13.34 6.15
C TRP A 174 0.25 -14.59 5.52
N LEU A 175 0.75 -15.52 6.32
CA LEU A 175 1.28 -16.76 5.77
C LEU A 175 0.19 -17.76 5.41
N ASP A 176 -0.94 -17.79 6.13
CA ASP A 176 -2.06 -18.65 5.79
C ASP A 176 -2.79 -18.22 4.50
N ALA A 177 -2.94 -16.91 4.28
CA ALA A 177 -3.78 -16.41 3.18
C ALA A 177 -3.37 -16.91 1.79
N VAL A 178 -2.06 -17.13 1.57
CA VAL A 178 -1.54 -17.58 0.27
C VAL A 178 -1.99 -18.99 -0.10
N ASN A 179 -2.53 -19.77 0.84
CA ASN A 179 -3.07 -21.10 0.56
C ASN A 179 -4.45 -21.06 -0.14
N ARG A 180 -5.07 -19.89 -0.27
CA ARG A 180 -6.37 -19.69 -0.93
C ARG A 180 -6.30 -18.58 -1.98
N PRO A 181 -5.46 -18.72 -3.03
CA PRO A 181 -5.28 -17.67 -4.03
C PRO A 181 -6.51 -17.54 -4.95
N LEU A 182 -6.75 -16.32 -5.44
CA LEU A 182 -7.66 -16.08 -6.56
C LEU A 182 -6.94 -16.38 -7.89
N GLY A 183 -7.63 -17.02 -8.83
CA GLY A 183 -7.09 -17.38 -10.14
C GLY A 183 -7.47 -16.36 -11.21
N ALA A 184 -8.76 -16.27 -11.50
CA ALA A 184 -9.31 -15.30 -12.44
C ALA A 184 -10.59 -14.69 -11.86
N TYR A 185 -10.89 -13.46 -12.25
CA TYR A 185 -12.13 -12.78 -11.92
C TYR A 185 -12.58 -11.95 -13.12
N TYR A 186 -13.88 -11.98 -13.37
CA TYR A 186 -14.50 -11.37 -14.55
C TYR A 186 -15.69 -10.54 -14.14
N ARG A 187 -15.83 -9.36 -14.78
CA ARG A 187 -16.97 -8.47 -14.58
C ARG A 187 -18.13 -8.95 -15.44
N ILE A 188 -19.32 -8.94 -14.88
CA ILE A 188 -20.57 -9.14 -15.60
C ILE A 188 -21.27 -7.79 -15.66
N ASP A 189 -21.78 -7.39 -16.83
CA ASP A 189 -22.68 -6.25 -16.92
C ASP A 189 -23.96 -6.58 -16.12
N PRO A 190 -24.30 -5.84 -15.05
CA PRO A 190 -25.48 -6.16 -14.24
C PRO A 190 -26.79 -6.18 -15.03
N LYS A 191 -26.85 -5.49 -16.18
CA LYS A 191 -28.02 -5.48 -17.06
C LYS A 191 -28.17 -6.77 -17.88
N GLN A 192 -27.11 -7.55 -18.04
CA GLN A 192 -27.12 -8.83 -18.76
C GLN A 192 -27.52 -9.96 -17.82
N ILE A 193 -28.82 -10.02 -17.47
CA ILE A 193 -29.38 -11.06 -16.59
C ILE A 193 -29.05 -12.47 -17.09
N THR A 194 -29.05 -12.68 -18.42
CA THR A 194 -28.68 -13.95 -19.05
C THR A 194 -27.26 -14.42 -18.72
N ASP A 195 -26.31 -13.48 -18.63
CA ASP A 195 -24.92 -13.79 -18.32
C ASP A 195 -24.75 -14.12 -16.83
N ILE A 196 -25.55 -13.48 -15.96
CA ILE A 196 -25.61 -13.82 -14.53
C ILE A 196 -26.17 -15.23 -14.34
N HIS A 197 -27.22 -15.61 -15.08
CA HIS A 197 -27.73 -16.99 -15.08
C HIS A 197 -26.66 -17.98 -15.54
N ALA A 198 -25.93 -17.68 -16.61
CA ALA A 198 -24.84 -18.53 -17.08
C ALA A 198 -23.73 -18.67 -16.03
N ALA A 199 -23.28 -17.55 -15.44
CA ALA A 199 -22.27 -17.55 -14.38
C ALA A 199 -22.71 -18.39 -13.17
N LEU A 200 -23.97 -18.31 -12.77
CA LEU A 200 -24.53 -19.14 -11.70
C LEU A 200 -24.55 -20.64 -12.06
N ASN A 201 -24.79 -21.02 -13.32
CA ASN A 201 -24.75 -22.43 -13.71
C ASN A 201 -23.31 -22.97 -13.85
N GLU A 202 -22.39 -22.15 -14.36
CA GLU A 202 -20.98 -22.54 -14.54
C GLU A 202 -20.23 -22.57 -13.22
N VAL A 203 -20.33 -21.48 -12.45
CA VAL A 203 -19.53 -21.24 -11.25
C VAL A 203 -20.32 -21.57 -9.99
N GLY A 204 -21.62 -21.27 -9.92
CA GLY A 204 -22.49 -21.61 -8.79
C GLY A 204 -22.71 -20.49 -7.78
N ILE A 205 -21.92 -19.42 -7.86
CA ILE A 205 -22.05 -18.25 -6.99
C ILE A 205 -21.55 -17.01 -7.73
N VAL A 206 -22.19 -15.87 -7.49
CA VAL A 206 -21.84 -14.57 -8.08
C VAL A 206 -21.71 -13.53 -6.97
N TYR A 207 -20.65 -12.73 -7.04
CA TYR A 207 -20.35 -11.64 -6.12
C TYR A 207 -20.99 -10.35 -6.65
N ALA A 208 -21.92 -9.76 -5.89
CA ALA A 208 -22.77 -8.68 -6.40
C ALA A 208 -22.96 -7.55 -5.39
N SER A 209 -23.37 -6.39 -5.87
CA SER A 209 -23.80 -5.24 -5.06
C SER A 209 -25.03 -4.57 -5.65
N THR A 210 -25.79 -3.92 -4.77
CA THR A 210 -27.03 -3.24 -5.09
C THR A 210 -27.24 -2.03 -4.17
N ASP A 211 -27.88 -1.00 -4.69
CA ASP A 211 -28.35 0.12 -3.87
C ASP A 211 -29.64 -0.28 -3.15
N THR A 212 -29.57 -0.34 -1.83
CA THR A 212 -30.70 -0.80 -1.02
C THR A 212 -31.79 0.26 -0.93
N HIS A 213 -32.96 -0.19 -0.49
CA HIS A 213 -34.17 0.62 -0.31
C HIS A 213 -35.03 0.06 0.84
N ALA A 214 -36.08 0.76 1.23
CA ALA A 214 -36.95 0.43 2.37
C ALA A 214 -37.66 -0.94 2.26
N GLY A 215 -37.66 -1.57 1.07
CA GLY A 215 -38.13 -2.95 0.87
C GLY A 215 -37.26 -3.96 1.63
N TRP A 216 -35.95 -3.72 1.72
CA TRP A 216 -35.00 -4.58 2.45
C TRP A 216 -35.31 -4.65 3.94
N ASP A 217 -35.84 -3.58 4.51
CA ASP A 217 -36.17 -3.52 5.94
C ASP A 217 -37.37 -4.40 6.32
N LYS A 218 -38.20 -4.77 5.34
CA LYS A 218 -39.30 -5.74 5.54
C LYS A 218 -38.80 -7.15 5.80
N GLY A 219 -37.53 -7.42 5.53
CA GLY A 219 -36.87 -8.67 5.87
C GLY A 219 -36.44 -8.76 7.33
N ASN A 220 -36.40 -7.66 8.09
CA ASN A 220 -35.91 -7.68 9.48
C ASN A 220 -36.84 -8.49 10.41
N ASP A 221 -36.25 -9.18 11.37
CA ASP A 221 -36.94 -9.91 12.45
C ASP A 221 -37.99 -10.95 11.99
N LEU A 222 -37.88 -11.47 10.76
CA LEU A 222 -38.78 -12.50 10.25
C LEU A 222 -38.57 -13.87 10.92
N LYS A 223 -37.34 -14.16 11.41
CA LYS A 223 -36.99 -15.35 12.21
C LYS A 223 -37.43 -16.67 11.58
N ARG A 224 -37.32 -16.75 10.25
CA ARG A 224 -37.70 -17.93 9.46
C ARG A 224 -36.52 -18.89 9.36
N LYS A 225 -36.81 -20.19 9.25
CA LYS A 225 -35.77 -21.21 9.01
C LYS A 225 -35.16 -21.03 7.62
N ARG A 226 -33.89 -21.39 7.49
CA ARG A 226 -33.17 -21.45 6.21
C ARG A 226 -33.96 -22.29 5.18
N PRO A 227 -34.13 -21.81 3.93
CA PRO A 227 -34.80 -22.55 2.88
C PRO A 227 -33.91 -23.69 2.38
N LYS A 228 -34.54 -24.81 2.01
CA LYS A 228 -33.93 -25.97 1.35
C LYS A 228 -34.33 -26.07 -0.11
N SER A 229 -35.39 -25.37 -0.52
CA SER A 229 -35.85 -25.28 -1.89
C SER A 229 -36.74 -24.05 -2.11
N PHE A 230 -37.09 -23.76 -3.36
CA PHE A 230 -38.07 -22.72 -3.68
C PHE A 230 -39.48 -23.02 -3.14
N ALA A 231 -39.80 -24.27 -2.77
CA ALA A 231 -41.07 -24.63 -2.17
C ALA A 231 -41.26 -24.04 -0.75
N ASP A 232 -40.18 -23.59 -0.10
CA ASP A 232 -40.20 -23.04 1.27
C ASP A 232 -40.70 -21.58 1.34
N LYS A 233 -41.29 -21.06 0.25
CA LYS A 233 -41.87 -19.70 0.14
C LYS A 233 -40.89 -18.61 0.59
N ILE A 234 -39.74 -18.53 -0.06
CA ILE A 234 -38.66 -17.61 0.28
C ILE A 234 -39.19 -16.16 0.30
N PHE A 235 -38.75 -15.36 1.27
CA PHE A 235 -39.10 -13.95 1.38
C PHE A 235 -38.64 -13.21 0.13
N THR A 236 -39.56 -12.53 -0.55
CA THR A 236 -39.25 -11.68 -1.69
C THR A 236 -39.18 -10.24 -1.20
N ILE A 237 -38.08 -9.55 -1.52
CA ILE A 237 -37.90 -8.14 -1.20
C ILE A 237 -38.94 -7.35 -2.02
N PRO A 238 -39.80 -6.53 -1.38
CA PRO A 238 -40.71 -5.68 -2.13
C PRO A 238 -39.92 -4.62 -2.90
N ALA A 239 -39.96 -4.70 -4.23
CA ALA A 239 -39.20 -3.83 -5.13
C ALA A 239 -39.55 -2.35 -4.89
N GLN A 240 -38.53 -1.51 -4.75
CA GLN A 240 -38.64 -0.05 -4.70
C GLN A 240 -37.39 0.55 -5.32
N LYS A 241 -37.38 1.87 -5.56
CA LYS A 241 -36.18 2.57 -6.00
C LYS A 241 -35.15 2.65 -4.88
N GLY A 242 -33.89 2.47 -5.23
CA GLY A 242 -32.71 2.66 -4.37
C GLY A 242 -32.61 4.06 -3.77
N GLY A 243 -31.67 4.21 -2.85
CA GLY A 243 -31.39 5.47 -2.15
C GLY A 243 -31.00 5.31 -0.69
N ASP A 244 -31.08 4.09 -0.13
CA ASP A 244 -30.74 3.79 1.26
C ASP A 244 -29.30 3.26 1.43
N GLY A 245 -28.52 3.25 0.34
CA GLY A 245 -27.09 2.99 0.33
C GLY A 245 -26.70 1.62 -0.21
N GLY A 246 -25.47 1.54 -0.74
CA GLY A 246 -24.95 0.34 -1.38
C GLY A 246 -24.67 -0.81 -0.42
N HIS A 247 -24.99 -2.03 -0.83
CA HIS A 247 -24.78 -3.25 -0.07
C HIS A 247 -24.27 -4.39 -0.95
N ALA A 248 -23.34 -5.20 -0.40
CA ALA A 248 -22.74 -6.33 -1.11
C ALA A 248 -23.38 -7.65 -0.65
N ILE A 249 -23.69 -8.50 -1.61
CA ILE A 249 -24.43 -9.75 -1.46
C ILE A 249 -23.81 -10.85 -2.33
N ALA A 250 -24.13 -12.10 -2.01
CA ALA A 250 -23.82 -13.24 -2.86
C ALA A 250 -25.11 -13.74 -3.53
N LEU A 251 -25.14 -13.78 -4.86
CA LEU A 251 -26.21 -14.47 -5.59
C LEU A 251 -25.83 -15.95 -5.66
N VAL A 252 -26.75 -16.81 -5.25
CA VAL A 252 -26.51 -18.27 -5.07
C VAL A 252 -27.47 -19.13 -5.90
N GLY A 253 -28.40 -18.49 -6.62
CA GLY A 253 -29.42 -19.18 -7.42
C GLY A 253 -30.39 -18.20 -8.06
N TYR A 254 -31.40 -18.72 -8.73
CA TYR A 254 -32.47 -17.94 -9.34
C TYR A 254 -33.70 -18.81 -9.64
N ASN A 255 -34.85 -18.17 -9.84
CA ASN A 255 -36.05 -18.78 -10.39
C ASN A 255 -36.69 -17.85 -11.44
N ASP A 256 -37.94 -18.10 -11.82
CA ASP A 256 -38.69 -17.26 -12.74
C ASP A 256 -39.01 -15.85 -12.20
N GLN A 257 -38.93 -15.63 -10.89
CA GLN A 257 -39.19 -14.33 -10.27
C GLN A 257 -37.95 -13.45 -10.15
N GLY A 258 -36.79 -14.04 -9.89
CA GLY A 258 -35.57 -13.29 -9.64
C GLY A 258 -34.41 -14.11 -9.11
N PHE A 259 -33.39 -13.41 -8.62
CA PHE A 259 -32.20 -14.01 -8.03
C PHE A 259 -32.44 -14.39 -6.56
N LEU A 260 -31.95 -15.57 -6.18
CA LEU A 260 -31.82 -15.97 -4.78
C LEU A 260 -30.50 -15.42 -4.25
N LEU A 261 -30.57 -14.52 -3.27
CA LEU A 261 -29.40 -13.98 -2.59
C LEU A 261 -29.23 -14.55 -1.19
N GLN A 262 -27.97 -14.61 -0.76
CA GLN A 262 -27.58 -14.80 0.63
C GLN A 262 -27.01 -13.51 1.19
N ASN A 263 -27.59 -13.04 2.29
CA ASN A 263 -27.22 -11.79 2.94
C ASN A 263 -26.24 -12.03 4.13
N SER A 264 -25.71 -10.94 4.70
CA SER A 264 -24.78 -10.93 5.85
C SER A 264 -25.37 -10.21 7.08
N TRP A 265 -26.69 -10.26 7.25
CA TRP A 265 -27.43 -9.63 8.36
C TRP A 265 -28.01 -10.64 9.36
N ASP A 266 -27.35 -11.77 9.54
CA ASP A 266 -27.77 -12.89 10.41
C ASP A 266 -29.00 -13.66 9.89
N THR A 267 -29.38 -14.72 10.60
CA THR A 267 -30.48 -15.63 10.23
C THR A 267 -31.87 -15.04 10.49
N ASP A 268 -31.97 -13.97 11.28
CA ASP A 268 -33.24 -13.34 11.60
C ASP A 268 -33.78 -12.47 10.45
N TRP A 269 -32.92 -12.11 9.48
CA TRP A 269 -33.30 -11.38 8.29
C TRP A 269 -33.77 -12.32 7.16
N GLY A 270 -34.85 -11.96 6.46
CA GLY A 270 -35.38 -12.70 5.32
C GLY A 270 -35.89 -14.10 5.69
N THR A 271 -35.72 -15.05 4.78
CA THR A 271 -35.93 -16.48 5.07
C THR A 271 -34.62 -17.09 5.52
N GLY A 272 -34.29 -16.96 6.81
CA GLY A 272 -33.07 -17.56 7.38
C GLY A 272 -31.79 -17.02 6.77
N GLY A 273 -31.72 -15.72 6.47
CA GLY A 273 -30.61 -15.04 5.79
C GLY A 273 -30.72 -14.95 4.27
N TYR A 274 -31.78 -15.50 3.66
CA TYR A 274 -32.00 -15.54 2.21
C TYR A 274 -33.19 -14.71 1.78
N ALA A 275 -33.16 -14.21 0.55
CA ALA A 275 -34.30 -13.55 -0.07
C ALA A 275 -34.31 -13.74 -1.59
N ILE A 276 -35.48 -13.58 -2.20
CA ILE A 276 -35.61 -13.34 -3.64
C ILE A 276 -35.53 -11.84 -3.88
N LEU A 277 -34.60 -11.44 -4.74
CA LEU A 277 -34.52 -10.12 -5.34
C LEU A 277 -35.05 -10.23 -6.76
N THR A 278 -36.17 -9.56 -7.03
CA THR A 278 -36.86 -9.70 -8.32
C THR A 278 -36.00 -9.14 -9.46
N TYR A 279 -36.22 -9.61 -10.70
CA TYR A 279 -35.49 -9.06 -11.85
C TYR A 279 -35.76 -7.57 -12.07
N GLU A 280 -36.96 -7.10 -11.72
CA GLU A 280 -37.32 -5.68 -11.72
C GLU A 280 -36.43 -4.89 -10.74
N ASP A 281 -36.39 -5.32 -9.48
CA ASP A 281 -35.58 -4.69 -8.43
C ASP A 281 -34.08 -4.71 -8.79
N TRP A 282 -33.58 -5.85 -9.27
CA TRP A 282 -32.20 -5.97 -9.74
C TRP A 282 -31.89 -5.00 -10.90
N THR A 283 -32.78 -4.89 -11.89
CA THR A 283 -32.54 -4.02 -13.06
C THR A 283 -32.45 -2.55 -12.65
N ASP A 284 -33.25 -2.13 -11.67
CA ASP A 284 -33.30 -0.75 -11.20
C ASP A 284 -32.17 -0.40 -10.24
N ASN A 285 -31.72 -1.36 -9.42
CA ASN A 285 -30.87 -1.11 -8.26
C ASN A 285 -29.51 -1.81 -8.26
N ALA A 286 -29.19 -2.66 -9.24
CA ALA A 286 -27.88 -3.33 -9.30
C ALA A 286 -26.74 -2.33 -9.55
N MET A 287 -25.62 -2.54 -8.86
CA MET A 287 -24.43 -1.70 -8.98
C MET A 287 -23.31 -2.42 -9.72
N ASP A 288 -22.80 -3.53 -9.14
CA ASP A 288 -21.69 -4.29 -9.69
C ASP A 288 -21.94 -5.80 -9.59
N CYS A 289 -21.37 -6.54 -10.54
CA CYS A 289 -21.52 -7.99 -10.63
C CYS A 289 -20.21 -8.62 -11.12
N TRP A 290 -19.73 -9.61 -10.37
CA TRP A 290 -18.45 -10.27 -10.60
C TRP A 290 -18.55 -11.77 -10.39
N VAL A 291 -17.80 -12.52 -11.18
CA VAL A 291 -17.58 -13.95 -10.98
C VAL A 291 -16.09 -14.22 -10.81
N ALA A 292 -15.75 -15.19 -9.94
CA ALA A 292 -14.39 -15.51 -9.58
C ALA A 292 -14.12 -17.01 -9.65
N GLN A 293 -12.86 -17.36 -9.91
CA GLN A 293 -12.34 -18.72 -9.94
C GLN A 293 -11.13 -18.84 -9.00
N LEU A 294 -11.04 -19.94 -8.27
CA LEU A 294 -9.87 -20.22 -7.43
C LEU A 294 -8.59 -20.38 -8.24
N GLY A 295 -7.49 -19.80 -7.74
CA GLY A 295 -6.15 -20.02 -8.25
C GLY A 295 -5.60 -21.38 -7.85
N VAL A 296 -4.51 -21.81 -8.47
CA VAL A 296 -3.83 -23.06 -8.10
C VAL A 296 -2.80 -22.77 -7.02
N VAL A 297 -2.82 -23.55 -5.93
CA VAL A 297 -1.80 -23.48 -4.87
C VAL A 297 -0.54 -24.18 -5.37
N THR A 298 0.44 -23.39 -5.82
CA THR A 298 1.73 -23.90 -6.32
C THR A 298 2.66 -24.31 -5.17
N GLN A 299 3.78 -24.96 -5.50
CA GLN A 299 4.83 -25.25 -4.52
C GLN A 299 5.40 -23.97 -3.88
N GLU A 300 5.50 -22.87 -4.64
CA GLU A 300 5.93 -21.57 -4.11
C GLU A 300 4.98 -21.04 -3.03
N HIS A 301 3.65 -21.17 -3.23
CA HIS A 301 2.67 -20.77 -2.21
C HIS A 301 2.88 -21.53 -0.91
N LYS A 302 3.03 -22.87 -1.00
CA LYS A 302 3.24 -23.73 0.18
C LYS A 302 4.55 -23.41 0.89
N ALA A 303 5.62 -23.20 0.14
CA ALA A 303 6.92 -22.88 0.70
C ALA A 303 6.93 -21.50 1.37
N LEU A 304 6.24 -20.52 0.79
CA LEU A 304 6.05 -19.20 1.39
C LEU A 304 5.23 -19.28 2.68
N ALA A 305 4.11 -20.02 2.69
CA ALA A 305 3.27 -20.18 3.88
C ALA A 305 4.03 -20.81 5.07
N ALA A 306 5.08 -21.59 4.82
CA ALA A 306 5.91 -22.21 5.83
C ALA A 306 7.14 -21.37 6.25
N SER A 307 7.33 -20.18 5.67
CA SER A 307 8.54 -19.38 5.87
C SER A 307 8.28 -18.16 6.77
N THR A 308 8.90 -18.12 7.96
CA THR A 308 8.83 -16.97 8.89
C THR A 308 9.44 -15.69 8.34
N THR A 309 10.33 -15.82 7.35
CA THR A 309 11.11 -14.72 6.77
C THR A 309 11.41 -15.05 5.30
N LEU A 310 12.40 -14.41 4.66
CA LEU A 310 12.80 -14.75 3.28
C LEU A 310 13.05 -16.24 3.12
N ARG A 311 12.45 -16.81 2.07
CA ARG A 311 12.65 -18.19 1.67
C ARG A 311 14.03 -18.36 1.05
N THR A 312 14.67 -19.50 1.32
CA THR A 312 15.98 -19.84 0.77
C THR A 312 15.93 -21.15 0.00
N ASP A 313 16.81 -21.30 -0.99
CA ASP A 313 17.08 -22.56 -1.68
C ASP A 313 17.89 -23.53 -0.80
N SER A 314 18.17 -24.72 -1.31
CA SER A 314 18.98 -25.73 -0.61
C SER A 314 20.44 -25.32 -0.37
N ARG A 315 20.90 -24.25 -1.04
CA ARG A 315 22.23 -23.66 -0.85
C ARG A 315 22.21 -22.50 0.16
N GLY A 316 21.07 -22.21 0.76
CA GLY A 316 20.88 -21.14 1.72
C GLY A 316 20.77 -19.74 1.10
N ARG A 317 20.61 -19.63 -0.23
CA ARG A 317 20.44 -18.35 -0.92
C ARG A 317 18.97 -17.98 -1.03
N VAL A 318 18.65 -16.70 -0.95
CA VAL A 318 17.28 -16.20 -1.10
C VAL A 318 16.72 -16.60 -2.45
N ALA A 319 15.53 -17.20 -2.43
CA ALA A 319 14.82 -17.63 -3.62
C ALA A 319 13.43 -17.00 -3.59
N LEU A 320 13.27 -15.83 -4.23
CA LEU A 320 11.97 -15.18 -4.34
C LEU A 320 11.05 -15.94 -5.31
N ALA A 321 9.74 -15.81 -5.14
CA ALA A 321 8.77 -16.33 -6.10
C ALA A 321 8.92 -15.68 -7.49
N ALA A 322 8.66 -16.46 -8.55
CA ALA A 322 8.72 -15.94 -9.92
C ALA A 322 7.58 -14.95 -10.23
N GLY A 323 6.38 -15.20 -9.69
CA GLY A 323 5.22 -14.34 -9.88
C GLY A 323 5.33 -13.04 -9.08
N THR A 324 5.11 -11.88 -9.72
CA THR A 324 5.26 -10.56 -9.09
C THR A 324 4.41 -10.36 -7.84
N ALA A 325 3.20 -10.91 -7.79
CA ALA A 325 2.32 -10.79 -6.63
C ALA A 325 2.91 -11.50 -5.39
N LEU A 326 3.33 -12.76 -5.56
CA LEU A 326 3.99 -13.51 -4.48
C LEU A 326 5.34 -12.89 -4.14
N ARG A 327 6.17 -12.57 -5.14
CA ARG A 327 7.48 -11.91 -4.94
C ARG A 327 7.38 -10.68 -4.05
N ASN A 328 6.44 -9.78 -4.38
CA ASN A 328 6.24 -8.54 -3.64
C ASN A 328 5.72 -8.81 -2.21
N ARG A 329 4.90 -9.85 -2.03
CA ARG A 329 4.51 -10.34 -0.71
C ARG A 329 5.70 -10.83 0.11
N GLU A 330 6.63 -11.57 -0.50
CA GLU A 330 7.82 -12.11 0.18
C GLU A 330 8.76 -11.00 0.67
N ILE A 331 8.94 -9.94 -0.12
CA ILE A 331 9.84 -8.83 0.25
C ILE A 331 9.16 -7.77 1.13
N SER A 332 7.82 -7.71 1.17
CA SER A 332 7.07 -6.71 1.94
C SER A 332 7.49 -6.59 3.42
N PRO A 333 7.84 -7.67 4.14
CA PRO A 333 8.27 -7.54 5.53
C PRO A 333 9.63 -6.84 5.72
N PHE A 334 10.34 -6.51 4.63
CA PHE A 334 11.61 -5.77 4.64
C PHE A 334 11.46 -4.36 4.08
N VAL A 335 10.24 -3.97 3.70
CA VAL A 335 9.94 -2.65 3.14
C VAL A 335 9.24 -1.80 4.20
N VAL A 336 9.76 -0.59 4.41
CA VAL A 336 9.08 0.46 5.18
C VAL A 336 8.54 1.47 4.18
N ASP A 337 7.25 1.34 3.89
CA ASP A 337 6.53 2.18 2.94
C ASP A 337 5.92 3.41 3.63
N MET A 338 6.13 4.57 3.02
CA MET A 338 5.90 5.88 3.62
C MET A 338 5.24 6.82 2.62
N GLY A 339 4.16 7.46 3.07
CA GLY A 339 3.47 8.51 2.32
C GLY A 339 3.93 9.91 2.75
N ASN A 340 3.08 10.89 2.46
CA ASN A 340 3.37 12.30 2.66
C ASN A 340 3.69 12.61 4.13
N ASN A 341 4.58 13.58 4.33
CA ASN A 341 5.11 14.01 5.62
C ASN A 341 5.83 12.90 6.40
N GLY A 342 6.34 11.89 5.70
CA GLY A 342 7.12 10.79 6.26
C GLY A 342 6.32 9.82 7.13
N LYS A 343 4.99 9.90 7.11
CA LYS A 343 4.11 8.95 7.82
C LYS A 343 4.05 7.63 7.08
N LEU A 344 3.85 6.54 7.81
CA LEU A 344 3.69 5.22 7.20
C LEU A 344 2.47 5.20 6.25
N SER A 345 2.66 4.59 5.08
CA SER A 345 1.61 4.41 4.07
C SER A 345 0.76 3.18 4.41
N ASN A 346 -0.56 3.29 4.26
CA ASN A 346 -1.52 2.20 4.51
C ASN A 346 -2.27 1.75 3.24
N SER A 347 -1.85 2.21 2.06
CA SER A 347 -2.50 1.98 0.76
C SER A 347 -1.47 1.63 -0.30
N GLY A 348 -1.89 0.96 -1.37
CA GLY A 348 -0.99 0.60 -2.48
C GLY A 348 -0.48 -0.83 -2.43
N LEU A 349 0.49 -1.13 -3.31
CA LEU A 349 1.14 -2.45 -3.44
C LEU A 349 1.94 -2.81 -2.20
N PHE A 350 2.58 -1.84 -1.57
CA PHE A 350 3.16 -1.94 -0.23
C PHE A 350 2.30 -1.18 0.79
N ARG A 351 2.46 -1.54 2.05
CA ARG A 351 1.83 -0.87 3.19
C ARG A 351 2.70 -1.15 4.40
N THR A 352 2.70 -0.23 5.34
CA THR A 352 3.42 -0.41 6.59
C THR A 352 2.59 0.16 7.74
N SER A 353 2.36 -0.64 8.76
CA SER A 353 1.84 -0.22 10.05
C SER A 353 2.96 -0.15 11.09
N ALA A 354 2.70 0.48 12.24
CA ALA A 354 3.66 0.52 13.33
C ALA A 354 4.06 -0.90 13.82
N ASP A 355 3.12 -1.86 13.75
CA ASP A 355 3.41 -3.24 14.13
C ASP A 355 4.27 -3.97 13.08
N ASP A 356 4.11 -3.65 11.80
CA ASP A 356 5.00 -4.17 10.74
C ASP A 356 6.45 -3.70 10.98
N VAL A 357 6.65 -2.43 11.36
CA VAL A 357 7.99 -1.91 11.72
C VAL A 357 8.58 -2.61 12.93
N ARG A 358 7.77 -2.91 13.94
CA ARG A 358 8.20 -3.73 15.09
C ARG A 358 8.60 -5.14 14.63
N ALA A 359 7.80 -5.76 13.76
CA ALA A 359 8.02 -7.12 13.25
C ALA A 359 9.33 -7.26 12.44
N ILE A 360 9.75 -6.22 11.72
CA ILE A 360 11.08 -6.17 11.06
C ILE A 360 12.18 -6.58 12.04
N VAL A 361 12.14 -6.05 13.26
CA VAL A 361 13.20 -6.28 14.27
C VAL A 361 12.91 -7.53 15.11
N ASP A 362 11.69 -7.63 15.65
CA ASP A 362 11.34 -8.68 16.61
C ASP A 362 11.18 -10.07 15.99
N VAL A 363 10.83 -10.14 14.71
CA VAL A 363 10.58 -11.39 13.98
C VAL A 363 11.68 -11.61 12.95
N HIS A 364 11.81 -10.72 11.96
CA HIS A 364 12.66 -10.99 10.80
C HIS A 364 14.16 -10.87 11.10
N LEU A 365 14.59 -9.83 11.83
CA LEU A 365 15.98 -9.67 12.26
C LEU A 365 16.38 -10.71 13.30
N ALA A 366 15.48 -11.04 14.23
CA ALA A 366 15.68 -12.13 15.19
C ALA A 366 15.90 -13.48 14.50
N GLU A 367 15.11 -13.78 13.46
CA GLU A 367 15.27 -14.99 12.67
C GLU A 367 16.55 -14.98 11.84
N ALA A 368 16.91 -13.84 11.24
CA ALA A 368 18.18 -13.70 10.52
C ALA A 368 19.40 -13.95 11.44
N ARG A 369 19.39 -13.44 12.68
CA ARG A 369 20.44 -13.70 13.68
C ARG A 369 20.62 -15.19 13.96
N LYS A 370 19.51 -15.93 14.11
CA LYS A 370 19.53 -17.38 14.33
C LYS A 370 20.07 -18.11 13.09
N ARG A 371 19.54 -17.78 11.92
CA ARG A 371 19.90 -18.39 10.64
C ARG A 371 21.38 -18.21 10.30
N TRP A 372 21.94 -17.04 10.58
CA TRP A 372 23.36 -16.74 10.34
C TRP A 372 24.26 -17.15 11.50
N ASN A 373 23.72 -17.81 12.52
CA ASN A 373 24.45 -18.29 13.70
C ASN A 373 25.33 -17.19 14.34
N LEU A 374 24.79 -15.98 14.48
CA LEU A 374 25.58 -14.83 14.94
C LEU A 374 25.86 -14.87 16.45
N GLY A 375 25.00 -15.50 17.26
CA GLY A 375 25.08 -15.39 18.72
C GLY A 375 25.16 -13.92 19.14
N ASN A 376 26.22 -13.56 19.87
CA ASN A 376 26.47 -12.18 20.33
C ASN A 376 27.25 -11.30 19.33
N LYS A 377 27.61 -11.83 18.16
CA LYS A 377 28.32 -11.05 17.14
C LYS A 377 27.44 -9.92 16.59
N PRO A 378 28.05 -8.81 16.11
CA PRO A 378 27.31 -7.76 15.43
C PRO A 378 26.57 -8.28 14.20
N ILE A 379 25.37 -7.77 13.98
CA ILE A 379 24.63 -7.95 12.72
C ILE A 379 24.75 -6.67 11.89
N ASP A 380 25.01 -6.82 10.59
CA ASP A 380 25.00 -5.70 9.63
C ASP A 380 23.56 -5.41 9.23
N VAL A 381 23.11 -4.17 9.40
CA VAL A 381 21.79 -3.70 8.96
C VAL A 381 22.00 -2.62 7.91
N CYS A 382 21.54 -2.87 6.69
CA CYS A 382 21.57 -1.91 5.60
C CYS A 382 20.18 -1.28 5.43
N ILE A 383 20.08 0.01 5.69
CA ILE A 383 18.90 0.80 5.37
C ILE A 383 19.12 1.40 3.98
N TYR A 384 18.43 0.85 2.99
CA TYR A 384 18.44 1.33 1.61
C TYR A 384 17.30 2.31 1.39
N ALA A 385 17.56 3.44 0.76
CA ALA A 385 16.54 4.40 0.41
C ALA A 385 16.61 4.73 -1.09
N HIS A 386 15.54 4.44 -1.82
CA HIS A 386 15.51 4.57 -3.27
C HIS A 386 15.35 6.02 -3.74
N GLY A 387 15.55 6.25 -5.04
CA GLY A 387 15.28 7.55 -5.66
C GLY A 387 13.78 7.88 -5.64
N GLY A 388 13.40 9.07 -5.14
CA GLY A 388 12.00 9.50 -4.98
C GLY A 388 11.22 9.79 -6.28
N LEU A 389 11.72 9.36 -7.42
CA LEU A 389 11.09 9.50 -8.72
C LEU A 389 11.03 8.14 -9.44
N VAL A 390 10.62 7.11 -8.72
CA VAL A 390 10.49 5.74 -9.24
C VAL A 390 9.07 5.26 -8.96
N GLY A 391 8.38 4.70 -9.95
CA GLY A 391 7.02 4.17 -9.77
C GLY A 391 6.97 3.00 -8.79
N GLU A 392 5.81 2.71 -8.16
CA GLU A 392 5.74 1.72 -7.08
C GLU A 392 6.17 0.32 -7.55
N LYS A 393 5.87 0.01 -8.81
CA LYS A 393 6.28 -1.24 -9.46
C LYS A 393 7.79 -1.33 -9.68
N ASP A 394 8.42 -0.22 -10.06
CA ASP A 394 9.86 -0.16 -10.32
C ASP A 394 10.62 -0.16 -8.99
N ALA A 395 10.12 0.54 -7.97
CA ALA A 395 10.64 0.49 -6.61
C ALA A 395 10.54 -0.95 -6.04
N ALA A 396 9.44 -1.67 -6.33
CA ALA A 396 9.29 -3.08 -6.00
C ALA A 396 10.32 -3.97 -6.72
N ALA A 397 10.64 -3.67 -7.99
CA ALA A 397 11.63 -4.40 -8.76
C ALA A 397 13.04 -4.18 -8.19
N ASN A 398 13.40 -2.93 -7.90
CA ASN A 398 14.68 -2.58 -7.28
C ASN A 398 14.81 -3.22 -5.89
N ALA A 399 13.75 -3.20 -5.07
CA ALA A 399 13.73 -3.88 -3.78
C ALA A 399 13.92 -5.40 -3.94
N ALA A 400 13.32 -6.01 -4.96
CA ALA A 400 13.48 -7.44 -5.27
C ALA A 400 14.90 -7.81 -5.77
N GLU A 401 15.74 -6.84 -6.15
CA GLU A 401 17.16 -7.06 -6.44
C GLU A 401 18.03 -6.85 -5.20
N TRP A 402 17.84 -5.73 -4.50
CA TRP A 402 18.69 -5.35 -3.35
C TRP A 402 18.46 -6.21 -2.10
N ILE A 403 17.20 -6.58 -1.80
CA ILE A 403 16.88 -7.36 -0.59
C ILE A 403 17.57 -8.73 -0.64
N PRO A 404 17.43 -9.55 -1.71
CA PRO A 404 18.17 -10.80 -1.82
C PRO A 404 19.69 -10.60 -1.81
N LEU A 405 20.21 -9.61 -2.56
CA LEU A 405 21.64 -9.34 -2.65
C LEU A 405 22.26 -9.08 -1.27
N LEU A 406 21.64 -8.23 -0.46
CA LEU A 406 22.11 -7.90 0.88
C LEU A 406 21.97 -9.12 1.81
N TYR A 407 20.81 -9.78 1.79
CA TYR A 407 20.53 -10.90 2.69
C TYR A 407 21.46 -12.10 2.44
N ASP A 408 21.74 -12.43 1.18
CA ASP A 408 22.69 -13.50 0.80
C ASP A 408 24.12 -13.21 1.28
N ASN A 409 24.45 -11.94 1.44
CA ASN A 409 25.72 -11.50 2.02
C ASN A 409 25.65 -11.35 3.54
N GLN A 410 24.64 -11.89 4.23
CA GLN A 410 24.42 -11.72 5.67
C GLN A 410 24.41 -10.24 6.09
N ILE A 411 23.74 -9.40 5.30
CA ILE A 411 23.44 -8.00 5.60
C ILE A 411 21.93 -7.90 5.65
N PHE A 412 21.37 -7.55 6.81
CA PHE A 412 19.93 -7.47 7.00
C PHE A 412 19.38 -6.24 6.27
N PRO A 413 18.53 -6.42 5.24
CA PRO A 413 18.04 -5.30 4.44
C PRO A 413 16.82 -4.65 5.08
N ILE A 414 16.76 -3.33 5.03
CA ILE A 414 15.55 -2.55 5.29
C ILE A 414 15.43 -1.55 4.15
N TYR A 415 14.38 -1.70 3.34
CA TYR A 415 14.17 -0.88 2.14
C TYR A 415 13.13 0.20 2.44
N LEU A 416 13.56 1.45 2.44
CA LEU A 416 12.68 2.61 2.59
C LEU A 416 12.04 2.90 1.24
N MET A 417 10.72 2.77 1.18
CA MET A 417 9.91 3.11 0.01
C MET A 417 9.11 4.38 0.29
N TRP A 418 9.16 5.34 -0.64
CA TRP A 418 8.38 6.58 -0.53
C TRP A 418 7.94 7.13 -1.88
N GLU A 419 6.81 7.85 -1.87
CA GLU A 419 6.39 8.83 -2.88
C GLU A 419 6.64 8.37 -4.33
N THR A 420 6.14 7.20 -4.68
CA THR A 420 6.37 6.57 -5.98
C THR A 420 5.53 7.18 -7.12
N ASP A 421 4.52 7.99 -6.80
CA ASP A 421 3.60 8.57 -7.79
C ASP A 421 4.05 9.94 -8.36
N LEU A 422 5.13 10.52 -7.80
CA LEU A 422 5.64 11.82 -8.25
C LEU A 422 6.27 11.77 -9.64
N MET A 423 6.88 10.65 -10.05
CA MET A 423 7.54 10.56 -11.36
C MET A 423 6.56 10.59 -12.53
N ASN A 424 5.43 9.87 -12.43
CA ASN A 424 4.38 9.94 -13.44
C ASN A 424 3.84 11.37 -13.56
N THR A 425 3.68 12.06 -12.42
CA THR A 425 3.25 13.46 -12.39
C THR A 425 4.28 14.38 -13.04
N VAL A 426 5.57 14.18 -12.77
CA VAL A 426 6.67 14.96 -13.37
C VAL A 426 6.77 14.69 -14.87
N LEU A 427 6.81 13.43 -15.32
CA LEU A 427 6.90 13.06 -16.74
C LEU A 427 5.68 13.50 -17.54
N ASN A 428 4.46 13.37 -16.98
CA ASN A 428 3.25 13.86 -17.64
C ASN A 428 3.27 15.39 -17.78
N ARG A 429 3.63 16.11 -16.71
CA ARG A 429 3.79 17.57 -16.76
C ARG A 429 4.92 18.01 -17.69
N ILE A 430 6.00 17.22 -17.80
CA ILE A 430 7.07 17.44 -18.77
C ILE A 430 6.52 17.25 -20.19
N GLY A 431 5.81 16.15 -20.45
CA GLY A 431 5.18 15.88 -21.74
C GLY A 431 4.22 17.00 -22.18
N ASP A 432 3.43 17.53 -21.24
CA ASP A 432 2.54 18.66 -21.49
C ASP A 432 3.31 19.96 -21.76
N ALA A 433 4.29 20.31 -20.92
CA ALA A 433 5.12 21.50 -21.13
C ALA A 433 5.94 21.44 -22.43
N VAL A 434 6.33 20.23 -22.87
CA VAL A 434 7.06 19.99 -24.12
C VAL A 434 6.21 20.27 -25.36
N ARG A 435 4.88 20.05 -25.30
CA ARG A 435 3.98 20.36 -26.42
C ARG A 435 3.98 21.86 -26.74
N ASP A 436 4.24 22.69 -25.73
CA ASP A 436 4.24 24.15 -25.87
C ASP A 436 5.61 24.74 -26.27
N VAL A 437 6.67 23.93 -26.35
CA VAL A 437 8.00 24.39 -26.81
C VAL A 437 8.18 24.01 -28.30
N PRO A 438 8.47 24.95 -29.23
CA PRO A 438 8.63 24.63 -30.65
C PRO A 438 9.92 23.85 -30.97
N ARG A 439 9.80 22.62 -31.49
CA ARG A 439 10.97 21.81 -31.89
C ARG A 439 11.70 22.43 -33.09
N PRO A 440 13.03 22.59 -33.07
CA PRO A 440 13.79 23.01 -34.25
C PRO A 440 13.76 21.91 -35.33
N ALA A 441 13.39 22.27 -36.56
CA ALA A 441 13.50 21.39 -37.72
C ALA A 441 14.70 21.82 -38.58
N GLY A 442 15.78 21.02 -38.59
CA GLY A 442 16.81 21.05 -39.64
C GLY A 442 18.28 21.16 -39.19
N GLY A 443 19.14 20.36 -39.84
CA GLY A 443 20.54 20.70 -40.16
C GLY A 443 21.68 20.06 -39.34
N GLY A 444 22.54 19.29 -40.02
CA GLY A 444 23.98 19.00 -39.78
C GLY A 444 24.53 18.75 -38.36
N ALA A 445 25.35 17.69 -38.17
CA ALA A 445 25.87 17.19 -36.88
C ALA A 445 26.37 18.24 -35.86
N GLY A 446 27.02 19.33 -36.30
CA GLY A 446 27.49 20.41 -35.41
C GLY A 446 26.42 21.41 -34.97
N PHE A 447 25.41 21.66 -35.81
CA PHE A 447 24.28 22.57 -35.53
C PHE A 447 23.29 21.93 -34.54
N TRP A 448 23.10 20.61 -34.62
CA TRP A 448 22.29 19.83 -33.67
C TRP A 448 22.73 20.04 -32.21
N SER A 449 24.04 20.04 -31.90
CA SER A 449 24.53 20.20 -30.52
C SER A 449 24.23 21.58 -29.88
N ARG A 450 24.10 22.63 -30.71
CA ARG A 450 23.75 23.99 -30.27
C ARG A 450 22.24 24.15 -30.14
N ALA A 451 21.49 23.63 -31.11
CA ALA A 451 20.04 23.62 -31.07
C ALA A 451 19.52 22.78 -29.89
N GLU A 452 20.17 21.67 -29.57
CA GLU A 452 19.83 20.80 -28.45
C GLU A 452 20.09 21.46 -27.09
N ARG A 453 21.24 22.13 -26.91
CA ARG A 453 21.50 22.92 -25.68
C ARG A 453 20.48 24.04 -25.50
N TRP A 454 20.22 24.81 -26.55
CA TRP A 454 19.21 25.86 -26.53
C TRP A 454 17.81 25.33 -26.22
N TRP A 455 17.47 24.15 -26.76
CA TRP A 455 16.20 23.47 -26.49
C TRP A 455 16.11 23.03 -25.03
N ASN A 456 17.17 22.41 -24.49
CA ASN A 456 17.26 22.02 -23.09
C ASN A 456 17.11 23.24 -22.16
N GLU A 457 17.77 24.36 -22.43
CA GLU A 457 17.63 25.60 -21.63
C GLU A 457 16.21 26.21 -21.67
N ARG A 458 15.47 26.02 -22.78
CA ARG A 458 14.05 26.41 -22.86
C ARG A 458 13.17 25.46 -22.07
N LEU A 459 13.43 24.17 -22.18
CA LEU A 459 12.74 23.14 -21.42
C LEU A 459 12.94 23.34 -19.91
N GLU A 460 14.17 23.56 -19.46
CA GLU A 460 14.53 23.85 -18.06
C GLU A 460 13.76 25.06 -17.52
N ARG A 461 13.61 26.14 -18.31
CA ARG A 461 12.80 27.30 -17.90
C ARG A 461 11.30 26.99 -17.83
N ALA A 462 10.76 26.24 -18.79
CA ALA A 462 9.36 25.84 -18.80
C ALA A 462 9.03 24.93 -17.60
N LEU A 463 9.96 24.03 -17.27
CA LEU A 463 9.80 23.06 -16.19
C LEU A 463 10.10 23.61 -14.79
N ALA A 464 10.69 24.80 -14.69
CA ALA A 464 11.14 25.35 -13.40
C ALA A 464 9.99 25.46 -12.39
N LYS A 465 8.85 26.05 -12.76
CA LYS A 465 7.69 26.17 -11.86
C LYS A 465 7.06 24.83 -11.46
N PRO A 466 6.60 23.98 -12.41
CA PRO A 466 5.98 22.71 -12.06
C PRO A 466 6.96 21.74 -11.38
N GLY A 467 8.22 21.75 -11.80
CA GLY A 467 9.29 20.93 -11.23
C GLY A 467 9.69 21.37 -9.82
N THR A 468 9.80 22.67 -9.56
CA THR A 468 10.10 23.20 -8.22
C THR A 468 9.05 22.79 -7.19
N GLN A 469 7.76 22.80 -7.56
CA GLN A 469 6.71 22.39 -6.65
C GLN A 469 6.87 20.90 -6.26
N VAL A 470 6.96 20.02 -7.25
CA VAL A 470 7.07 18.56 -7.00
C VAL A 470 8.37 18.22 -6.27
N TRP A 471 9.49 18.80 -6.70
CA TRP A 471 10.78 18.60 -6.04
C TRP A 471 10.82 19.17 -4.62
N GLY A 472 10.15 20.30 -4.39
CA GLY A 472 9.97 20.90 -3.07
C GLY A 472 9.20 19.99 -2.12
N GLU A 473 8.07 19.44 -2.56
CA GLU A 473 7.27 18.45 -1.82
C GLU A 473 8.12 17.21 -1.49
N MET A 474 8.85 16.67 -2.47
CA MET A 474 9.73 15.52 -2.28
C MET A 474 10.83 15.78 -1.23
N LYS A 475 11.49 16.94 -1.25
CA LYS A 475 12.49 17.32 -0.22
C LYS A 475 11.87 17.51 1.15
N GLN A 476 10.67 18.08 1.24
CA GLN A 476 9.95 18.25 2.50
C GLN A 476 9.57 16.90 3.10
N ASN A 477 9.10 15.97 2.27
CA ASN A 477 8.85 14.59 2.68
C ASN A 477 10.15 13.92 3.15
N ALA A 478 11.23 14.09 2.38
CA ALA A 478 12.55 13.56 2.72
C ALA A 478 13.06 14.02 4.10
N ALA A 479 12.89 15.30 4.43
CA ALA A 479 13.21 15.83 5.74
C ALA A 479 12.26 15.30 6.83
N SER A 480 10.96 15.28 6.54
CA SER A 480 9.92 14.83 7.48
C SER A 480 10.06 13.36 7.89
N LEU A 481 10.69 12.54 7.04
CA LEU A 481 11.00 11.14 7.32
C LEU A 481 11.89 10.92 8.54
N SER A 482 12.64 11.93 8.98
CA SER A 482 13.51 11.85 10.15
C SER A 482 13.07 12.77 11.31
N GLY A 483 12.36 13.86 11.01
CA GLY A 483 12.05 14.91 11.99
C GLY A 483 10.79 14.67 12.84
N ASN A 484 9.88 13.79 12.44
CA ASN A 484 8.63 13.54 13.17
C ASN A 484 8.73 12.26 14.04
N LYS A 485 8.25 12.28 15.29
CA LYS A 485 8.17 11.09 16.16
C LYS A 485 7.36 9.94 15.55
N GLN A 486 6.44 10.24 14.63
CA GLN A 486 5.63 9.26 13.90
C GLN A 486 6.21 8.91 12.52
N SER A 487 7.40 9.39 12.17
CA SER A 487 8.00 9.08 10.88
C SER A 487 8.48 7.63 10.83
N GLY A 488 8.56 7.06 9.62
CA GLY A 488 9.05 5.68 9.45
C GLY A 488 10.45 5.45 10.04
N ALA A 489 11.38 6.39 9.87
CA ALA A 489 12.73 6.25 10.44
C ALA A 489 12.74 6.36 11.97
N ALA A 490 11.92 7.25 12.57
CA ALA A 490 11.82 7.36 14.02
C ALA A 490 11.17 6.11 14.64
N LEU A 491 10.12 5.58 14.01
CA LEU A 491 9.48 4.33 14.42
C LEU A 491 10.45 3.16 14.30
N LEU A 492 11.25 3.10 13.23
CA LEU A 492 12.27 2.08 13.06
C LEU A 492 13.34 2.17 14.15
N TYR A 493 13.87 3.36 14.42
CA TYR A 493 14.80 3.57 15.54
C TYR A 493 14.21 3.10 16.87
N ASN A 494 12.95 3.45 17.16
CA ASN A 494 12.27 3.02 18.37
C ASN A 494 12.08 1.49 18.42
N ALA A 495 11.80 0.84 17.28
CA ALA A 495 11.72 -0.62 17.22
C ALA A 495 13.07 -1.27 17.56
N PHE A 496 14.17 -0.76 17.01
CA PHE A 496 15.52 -1.20 17.39
C PHE A 496 15.83 -0.94 18.87
N ALA A 497 15.56 0.27 19.37
CA ALA A 497 15.86 0.64 20.76
C ALA A 497 15.12 -0.23 21.79
N ASN A 498 13.92 -0.72 21.46
CA ASN A 498 13.07 -1.49 22.38
C ASN A 498 13.12 -3.01 22.16
N SER A 499 13.70 -3.49 21.06
CA SER A 499 13.71 -4.92 20.73
C SER A 499 14.81 -5.69 21.45
N ALA A 500 14.47 -6.88 21.97
CA ALA A 500 15.46 -7.80 22.53
C ALA A 500 16.49 -8.26 21.48
N ALA A 501 16.08 -8.41 20.21
CA ALA A 501 16.97 -8.83 19.13
C ALA A 501 18.03 -7.77 18.76
N ALA A 502 17.73 -6.50 19.08
CA ALA A 502 18.59 -5.35 18.87
C ALA A 502 19.37 -4.91 20.13
N LYS A 503 19.17 -5.57 21.28
CA LYS A 503 20.07 -5.40 22.46
C LYS A 503 21.47 -5.96 22.20
N LEU A 504 21.61 -6.83 21.20
CA LEU A 504 22.89 -7.31 20.70
C LEU A 504 23.49 -6.30 19.71
N PRO A 505 24.82 -6.24 19.52
CA PRO A 505 25.45 -5.23 18.68
C PRO A 505 24.88 -5.18 17.25
N VAL A 506 24.63 -3.98 16.73
CA VAL A 506 24.17 -3.73 15.37
C VAL A 506 25.13 -2.75 14.70
N ARG A 507 25.54 -3.03 13.46
CA ARG A 507 26.27 -2.08 12.60
C ARG A 507 25.31 -1.52 11.57
N PHE A 508 25.10 -0.21 11.60
CA PHE A 508 24.20 0.46 10.67
C PHE A 508 24.95 0.94 9.43
N HIS A 509 24.39 0.60 8.27
CA HIS A 509 24.88 1.00 6.96
C HIS A 509 23.75 1.71 6.21
N LEU A 510 24.04 2.85 5.59
CA LEU A 510 23.05 3.62 4.83
C LEU A 510 23.41 3.58 3.34
N VAL A 511 22.42 3.35 2.48
CA VAL A 511 22.61 3.39 1.03
C VAL A 511 21.49 4.23 0.42
N GLY A 512 21.83 5.39 -0.14
CA GLY A 512 20.86 6.31 -0.73
C GLY A 512 21.11 6.52 -2.21
N HIS A 513 20.15 6.16 -3.05
CA HIS A 513 20.18 6.49 -4.48
C HIS A 513 19.40 7.77 -4.76
N SER A 514 19.96 8.69 -5.55
CA SER A 514 19.27 9.92 -5.98
C SER A 514 18.72 10.69 -4.77
N ALA A 515 17.41 10.97 -4.71
CA ALA A 515 16.77 11.61 -3.55
C ALA A 515 16.87 10.79 -2.25
N GLY A 516 17.16 9.49 -2.34
CA GLY A 516 17.54 8.63 -1.22
C GLY A 516 18.65 9.22 -0.35
N SER A 517 19.61 9.91 -0.97
CA SER A 517 20.68 10.59 -0.25
C SER A 517 20.19 11.76 0.61
N ILE A 518 19.10 12.42 0.22
CA ILE A 518 18.50 13.53 0.97
C ILE A 518 17.92 12.99 2.28
N VAL A 519 17.22 11.87 2.22
CA VAL A 519 16.66 11.24 3.43
C VAL A 519 17.75 10.75 4.35
N HIS A 520 18.79 10.11 3.82
CA HIS A 520 19.90 9.70 4.65
C HIS A 520 20.67 10.88 5.25
N ALA A 521 20.83 12.00 4.54
CA ALA A 521 21.41 13.20 5.12
C ALA A 521 20.63 13.68 6.36
N HIS A 522 19.30 13.65 6.30
CA HIS A 522 18.46 14.01 7.44
C HIS A 522 18.41 12.93 8.54
N ILE A 523 18.41 11.64 8.20
CA ILE A 523 18.50 10.54 9.18
C ILE A 523 19.82 10.62 9.95
N ILE A 524 20.93 10.86 9.24
CA ILE A 524 22.26 11.02 9.83
C ILE A 524 22.23 12.14 10.88
N ASP A 525 21.75 13.32 10.51
CA ASP A 525 21.72 14.45 11.43
C ASP A 525 20.78 14.20 12.63
N ALA A 526 19.59 13.67 12.39
CA ALA A 526 18.60 13.40 13.43
C ALA A 526 19.05 12.32 14.45
N LEU A 527 19.96 11.42 14.06
CA LEU A 527 20.40 10.30 14.88
C LEU A 527 21.89 10.35 15.25
N ALA A 528 22.64 11.40 14.86
CA ALA A 528 24.08 11.51 15.09
C ALA A 528 24.46 11.39 16.58
N ASP A 529 23.64 11.95 17.47
CA ASP A 529 23.89 11.90 18.92
C ASP A 529 23.59 10.53 19.55
N ARG A 530 22.96 9.61 18.80
CA ARG A 530 22.44 8.33 19.30
C ARG A 530 23.03 7.11 18.61
N LEU A 531 23.45 7.26 17.35
CA LEU A 531 23.94 6.17 16.52
C LEU A 531 25.22 6.58 15.80
N LYS A 532 26.11 5.61 15.63
CA LYS A 532 27.21 5.67 14.68
C LYS A 532 26.86 4.86 13.44
N PHE A 533 27.28 5.34 12.29
CA PHE A 533 27.10 4.68 11.00
C PHE A 533 28.43 4.09 10.56
N GLU A 534 28.47 2.77 10.38
CA GLU A 534 29.68 2.05 9.98
C GLU A 534 30.05 2.37 8.54
N SER A 535 29.05 2.54 7.66
CA SER A 535 29.25 3.04 6.31
C SER A 535 28.06 3.80 5.76
N VAL A 536 28.31 4.81 4.94
CA VAL A 536 27.30 5.51 4.14
C VAL A 536 27.70 5.44 2.66
N SER A 537 26.79 5.01 1.79
CA SER A 537 26.99 4.95 0.34
C SER A 537 25.95 5.80 -0.38
N PHE A 538 26.38 6.86 -1.07
CA PHE A 538 25.51 7.67 -1.90
C PHE A 538 25.69 7.35 -3.38
N LEU A 539 24.60 6.97 -4.04
CA LEU A 539 24.56 6.60 -5.45
C LEU A 539 23.88 7.72 -6.24
N ALA A 540 24.63 8.44 -7.08
CA ALA A 540 24.17 9.65 -7.78
C ALA A 540 23.37 10.61 -6.87
N PRO A 541 23.94 11.07 -5.74
CA PRO A 541 23.20 11.79 -4.72
C PRO A 541 22.54 13.07 -5.23
N ALA A 542 21.23 13.20 -5.07
CA ALA A 542 20.49 14.39 -5.45
C ALA A 542 20.45 15.47 -4.35
N VAL A 543 21.18 15.25 -3.25
CA VAL A 543 21.31 16.24 -2.16
C VAL A 543 22.08 17.46 -2.64
N ARG A 544 21.60 18.65 -2.26
CA ARG A 544 22.33 19.89 -2.52
C ARG A 544 23.63 19.93 -1.73
N HIS A 545 24.61 20.65 -2.27
CA HIS A 545 25.92 20.81 -1.63
C HIS A 545 25.82 21.47 -0.25
N ASP A 546 25.01 22.53 -0.11
CA ASP A 546 24.78 23.23 1.17
C ASP A 546 24.18 22.31 2.25
N THR A 547 23.21 21.48 1.87
CA THR A 547 22.59 20.49 2.75
C THR A 547 23.61 19.43 3.18
N PHE A 548 24.44 18.93 2.26
CA PHE A 548 25.49 17.96 2.60
C PHE A 548 26.52 18.55 3.57
N ASP A 549 26.97 19.78 3.31
CA ASP A 549 27.94 20.47 4.17
C ASP A 549 27.41 20.74 5.56
N THR A 550 26.09 20.94 5.69
CA THR A 550 25.44 21.18 6.97
C THR A 550 25.20 19.88 7.73
N LEU A 551 24.67 18.85 7.07
CA LEU A 551 24.11 17.67 7.74
C LEU A 551 25.06 16.46 7.78
N VAL A 552 25.94 16.31 6.78
CA VAL A 552 26.73 15.09 6.58
C VAL A 552 28.22 15.34 6.77
N ARG A 553 28.78 16.39 6.18
CA ARG A 553 30.22 16.70 6.26
C ARG A 553 30.75 16.78 7.70
N PRO A 554 30.07 17.41 8.67
CA PRO A 554 30.56 17.45 10.05
C PRO A 554 30.65 16.04 10.66
N ARG A 555 29.76 15.14 10.25
CA ARG A 555 29.65 13.76 10.73
C ARG A 555 30.74 12.84 10.15
N LEU A 556 31.33 13.23 9.01
CA LEU A 556 32.54 12.59 8.48
C LEU A 556 33.77 12.98 9.30
N ALA A 557 33.83 14.22 9.77
CA ALA A 557 34.96 14.75 10.53
C ALA A 557 34.97 14.28 11.99
N ASP A 558 33.81 14.22 12.65
CA ASP A 558 33.68 13.78 14.05
C ASP A 558 33.70 12.25 14.23
N GLY A 559 33.65 11.48 13.14
CA GLY A 559 33.67 10.02 13.14
C GLY A 559 32.32 9.35 13.45
N THR A 560 31.22 10.11 13.49
CA THR A 560 29.85 9.56 13.51
C THR A 560 29.59 8.70 12.29
N ILE A 561 30.09 9.12 11.12
CA ILE A 561 30.19 8.30 9.91
C ILE A 561 31.63 7.79 9.81
N LYS A 562 31.80 6.48 10.03
CA LYS A 562 33.13 5.87 10.02
C LYS A 562 33.73 5.80 8.61
N ARG A 563 32.91 5.48 7.60
CA ARG A 563 33.31 5.35 6.20
C ARG A 563 32.22 5.88 5.27
N TYR A 564 32.60 6.60 4.23
CA TYR A 564 31.70 7.16 3.24
C TYR A 564 32.19 6.82 1.84
N GLN A 565 31.28 6.42 0.96
CA GLN A 565 31.56 6.31 -0.46
C GLN A 565 30.49 7.02 -1.29
N GLN A 566 30.91 7.59 -2.41
CA GLN A 566 30.02 8.25 -3.35
C GLN A 566 30.25 7.77 -4.77
N PHE A 567 29.16 7.54 -5.49
CA PHE A 567 29.15 7.29 -6.92
C PHE A 567 28.50 8.47 -7.62
N HIS A 568 29.13 8.97 -8.67
CA HIS A 568 28.56 9.95 -9.58
C HIS A 568 29.01 9.67 -11.00
N LEU A 569 28.23 10.09 -12.00
CA LEU A 569 28.66 9.99 -13.39
C LEU A 569 29.72 11.06 -13.70
N THR A 570 30.51 10.81 -14.75
CA THR A 570 31.26 11.87 -15.42
C THR A 570 30.30 12.93 -15.97
N ASP A 571 30.75 14.18 -16.04
CA ASP A 571 29.93 15.27 -16.60
C ASP A 571 29.44 14.94 -18.03
N LYS A 572 30.31 14.32 -18.85
CA LYS A 572 29.96 13.82 -20.19
C LYS A 572 28.80 12.81 -20.15
N ALA A 573 28.83 11.85 -19.24
CA ALA A 573 27.78 10.84 -19.12
C ALA A 573 26.47 11.43 -18.59
N GLU A 574 26.51 12.39 -17.67
CA GLU A 574 25.32 13.15 -17.23
C GLU A 574 24.71 13.95 -18.40
N GLU A 575 25.54 14.52 -19.29
CA GLU A 575 25.06 15.25 -20.48
C GLU A 575 24.49 14.35 -21.58
N ASP A 576 24.94 13.10 -21.65
CA ASP A 576 24.49 12.11 -22.64
C ASP A 576 23.34 11.23 -22.12
N ASP A 577 22.90 11.40 -20.87
CA ASP A 577 21.85 10.60 -20.26
C ASP A 577 20.46 10.98 -20.78
N THR A 578 19.90 10.11 -21.62
CA THR A 578 18.60 10.32 -22.27
C THR A 578 17.41 9.74 -21.50
N THR A 579 17.62 9.25 -20.27
CA THR A 579 16.57 8.60 -19.47
C THR A 579 15.43 9.54 -19.07
N CYS A 580 15.64 10.86 -19.11
CA CYS A 580 14.62 11.88 -18.86
C CYS A 580 13.89 12.35 -20.14
N GLY A 581 13.86 11.50 -21.18
CA GLY A 581 13.25 11.81 -22.48
C GLY A 581 11.87 12.44 -22.32
N PRO A 582 11.61 13.62 -22.93
CA PRO A 582 12.36 14.26 -24.02
C PRO A 582 13.54 15.16 -23.62
N TYR A 583 13.85 15.31 -22.33
CA TYR A 583 15.08 15.97 -21.87
C TYR A 583 16.27 15.03 -22.08
N LYS A 584 17.33 15.51 -22.74
CA LYS A 584 18.44 14.67 -23.21
C LYS A 584 19.66 14.66 -22.28
N ARG A 585 19.53 15.25 -21.08
CA ARG A 585 20.51 15.16 -20.01
C ARG A 585 19.88 14.44 -18.83
N SER A 586 20.71 14.10 -17.86
CA SER A 586 20.29 13.40 -16.66
C SER A 586 19.25 14.15 -15.83
N LEU A 587 18.62 13.39 -14.94
CA LEU A 587 17.71 13.95 -13.94
C LEU A 587 18.40 14.95 -13.02
N LEU A 588 19.67 14.73 -12.65
CA LEU A 588 20.40 15.67 -11.77
C LEU A 588 20.65 17.00 -12.46
N TYR A 589 20.87 17.00 -13.78
CA TYR A 589 20.93 18.22 -14.57
C TYR A 589 19.62 19.00 -14.52
N LEU A 590 18.50 18.30 -14.68
CA LEU A 590 17.18 18.93 -14.59
C LEU A 590 16.92 19.48 -13.18
N VAL A 591 17.29 18.74 -12.14
CA VAL A 591 17.17 19.20 -10.75
C VAL A 591 18.03 20.44 -10.50
N SER A 592 19.31 20.40 -10.88
CA SER A 592 20.28 21.47 -10.70
C SER A 592 19.88 22.75 -11.44
N GLU A 593 19.46 22.65 -12.70
CA GLU A 593 19.20 23.81 -13.56
C GLU A 593 17.77 24.36 -13.43
N SER A 594 16.80 23.54 -13.02
CA SER A 594 15.38 23.86 -13.10
C SER A 594 14.63 23.72 -11.77
N PHE A 595 14.71 22.57 -11.10
CA PHE A 595 13.79 22.25 -9.99
C PHE A 595 14.13 22.92 -8.66
N GLU A 596 15.27 23.59 -8.55
CA GLU A 596 15.64 24.39 -7.39
C GLU A 596 15.19 25.86 -7.55
N GLY A 597 13.89 26.07 -7.73
CA GLY A 597 13.30 27.41 -7.85
C GLY A 597 13.65 28.13 -9.16
N GLY A 598 14.00 27.38 -10.21
CA GLY A 598 14.52 27.93 -11.47
C GLY A 598 15.91 28.56 -11.35
N LYS A 599 16.64 28.28 -10.26
CA LYS A 599 18.01 28.74 -10.06
C LYS A 599 18.97 27.57 -10.17
N ARG A 600 20.05 27.77 -10.92
CA ARG A 600 21.18 26.84 -10.95
C ARG A 600 21.70 26.60 -9.54
N THR A 601 21.64 25.36 -9.08
CA THR A 601 21.94 24.98 -7.71
C THR A 601 22.88 23.77 -7.70
N PRO A 602 24.06 23.86 -7.06
CA PRO A 602 25.00 22.74 -6.99
C PRO A 602 24.42 21.50 -6.30
N ILE A 603 24.40 20.38 -7.04
CA ILE A 603 23.98 19.06 -6.55
C ILE A 603 25.20 18.16 -6.37
N LEU A 604 25.30 17.49 -5.22
CA LEU A 604 26.47 16.72 -4.80
C LEU A 604 26.82 15.59 -5.78
N GLY A 605 25.81 14.98 -6.39
CA GLY A 605 25.96 13.86 -7.33
C GLY A 605 26.49 14.25 -8.71
N MET A 606 26.77 15.52 -8.97
CA MET A 606 27.34 15.97 -10.24
C MET A 606 28.84 16.19 -10.11
N GLN A 607 29.64 15.55 -10.98
CA GLN A 607 31.11 15.62 -10.93
C GLN A 607 31.64 17.06 -10.84
N LYS A 608 31.09 17.98 -11.64
CA LYS A 608 31.52 19.39 -11.70
C LYS A 608 31.29 20.19 -10.41
N TYR A 609 30.44 19.69 -9.50
CA TYR A 609 30.13 20.32 -8.22
C TYR A 609 30.69 19.55 -7.03
N PHE A 610 31.33 18.41 -7.25
CA PHE A 610 31.90 17.63 -6.17
C PHE A 610 33.17 18.29 -5.63
N ASP A 611 33.20 18.59 -4.32
CA ASP A 611 34.33 19.21 -3.64
C ASP A 611 35.54 18.26 -3.55
N PRO A 612 36.68 18.56 -4.22
CA PRO A 612 37.87 17.73 -4.18
C PRO A 612 38.48 17.57 -2.78
N GLU A 613 38.25 18.50 -1.86
CA GLU A 613 38.75 18.38 -0.49
C GLU A 613 38.04 17.28 0.30
N VAL A 614 36.77 16.99 -0.02
CA VAL A 614 36.04 15.85 0.57
C VAL A 614 36.70 14.53 0.18
N ALA A 615 37.14 14.40 -1.07
CA ALA A 615 37.84 13.18 -1.54
C ALA A 615 39.19 12.95 -0.85
N LYS A 616 39.79 13.97 -0.23
CA LYS A 616 41.06 13.83 0.51
C LYS A 616 40.88 13.31 1.93
N LEU A 617 39.64 13.29 2.45
CA LEU A 617 39.35 12.72 3.76
C LEU A 617 39.64 11.21 3.74
N LYS A 618 40.37 10.72 4.75
CA LYS A 618 40.84 9.32 4.83
C LYS A 618 39.70 8.29 4.85
N ASN A 619 38.51 8.70 5.28
CA ASN A 619 37.30 7.88 5.37
C ASN A 619 36.35 8.06 4.18
N VAL A 620 36.77 8.75 3.11
CA VAL A 620 35.96 8.99 1.91
C VAL A 620 36.53 8.23 0.71
N THR A 621 35.65 7.62 -0.08
CA THR A 621 35.99 7.02 -1.37
C THR A 621 35.04 7.54 -2.45
N VAL A 622 35.55 7.92 -3.62
CA VAL A 622 34.75 8.48 -4.71
C VAL A 622 34.91 7.63 -5.96
N HIS A 623 33.79 7.33 -6.62
CA HIS A 623 33.70 6.54 -7.83
C HIS A 623 33.09 7.38 -8.94
N ILE A 624 33.91 7.72 -9.94
CA ILE A 624 33.47 8.49 -11.12
C ILE A 624 33.14 7.49 -12.22
N SER A 625 31.86 7.38 -12.57
CA SER A 625 31.33 6.37 -13.49
C SER A 625 31.18 6.92 -14.92
N PRO A 626 31.45 6.13 -15.97
CA PRO A 626 31.87 4.71 -15.94
C PRO A 626 33.32 4.49 -15.50
N CYS A 627 33.56 3.47 -14.69
CA CYS A 627 34.88 3.00 -14.26
C CYS A 627 34.83 1.49 -13.89
N LYS A 628 35.95 0.94 -13.37
CA LYS A 628 35.99 -0.48 -12.94
C LYS A 628 35.03 -0.79 -11.80
N THR A 629 34.69 0.21 -10.97
CA THR A 629 33.83 0.03 -9.81
C THR A 629 32.35 0.33 -10.07
N SER A 630 32.02 0.88 -11.24
CA SER A 630 30.66 1.15 -11.68
C SER A 630 30.64 1.26 -13.20
N THR A 631 29.83 0.47 -13.89
CA THR A 631 29.68 0.59 -15.35
C THR A 631 28.51 1.47 -15.76
N SER A 632 27.79 2.06 -14.79
CA SER A 632 26.63 2.90 -15.08
C SER A 632 27.00 4.11 -15.94
N THR A 633 26.21 4.33 -17.00
CA THR A 633 26.27 5.51 -17.87
C THR A 633 25.07 6.42 -17.69
N THR A 634 24.11 6.05 -16.84
CA THR A 634 22.86 6.79 -16.62
C THR A 634 22.59 6.98 -15.13
N HIS A 635 21.83 8.00 -14.78
CA HIS A 635 21.51 8.34 -13.40
C HIS A 635 20.78 7.20 -12.68
N GLY A 636 19.76 6.63 -13.32
CA GLY A 636 19.02 5.50 -12.80
C GLY A 636 19.81 4.19 -12.80
N GLY A 637 20.84 4.06 -13.64
CA GLY A 637 21.59 2.82 -13.80
C GLY A 637 22.37 2.37 -12.56
N PHE A 638 22.67 3.27 -11.61
CA PHE A 638 23.36 2.86 -10.37
C PHE A 638 22.57 1.90 -9.49
N ASP A 639 21.22 1.89 -9.58
CA ASP A 639 20.38 1.00 -8.78
C ASP A 639 20.58 -0.48 -9.14
N ASN A 640 20.85 -0.77 -10.42
CA ASN A 640 20.95 -2.12 -10.98
C ASN A 640 22.28 -2.43 -11.68
N ASP A 641 23.26 -1.51 -11.61
CA ASP A 641 24.61 -1.73 -12.09
C ASP A 641 25.34 -2.77 -11.21
N GLY A 642 25.57 -3.96 -11.77
CA GLY A 642 26.19 -5.08 -11.05
C GLY A 642 27.55 -4.74 -10.39
N PRO A 643 28.48 -4.04 -11.06
CA PRO A 643 29.72 -3.55 -10.43
C PRO A 643 29.48 -2.60 -9.25
N THR A 644 28.53 -1.66 -9.36
CA THR A 644 28.12 -0.75 -8.26
C THR A 644 27.61 -1.54 -7.07
N GLN A 645 26.63 -2.44 -7.29
CA GLN A 645 26.06 -3.31 -6.27
C GLN A 645 27.12 -4.12 -5.53
N LYS A 646 28.04 -4.76 -6.27
CA LYS A 646 29.16 -5.52 -5.69
C LYS A 646 30.07 -4.65 -4.83
N ASN A 647 30.35 -3.41 -5.24
CA ASN A 647 31.17 -2.51 -4.44
C ASN A 647 30.46 -1.99 -3.20
N VAL A 648 29.17 -1.72 -3.25
CA VAL A 648 28.36 -1.39 -2.06
C VAL A 648 28.42 -2.52 -1.03
N VAL A 649 28.17 -3.76 -1.45
CA VAL A 649 28.25 -4.94 -0.56
C VAL A 649 29.66 -5.11 0.01
N LYS A 650 30.70 -5.01 -0.84
CA LYS A 650 32.10 -5.09 -0.40
C LYS A 650 32.43 -3.99 0.60
N PHE A 651 31.93 -2.78 0.39
CA PHE A 651 32.17 -1.66 1.30
C PHE A 651 31.52 -1.89 2.67
N ILE A 652 30.29 -2.43 2.70
CA ILE A 652 29.62 -2.80 3.95
C ILE A 652 30.41 -3.86 4.74
N LYS A 653 31.02 -4.83 4.05
CA LYS A 653 31.71 -5.97 4.69
C LYS A 653 33.14 -5.72 5.17
N GLN A 654 33.75 -4.61 4.80
CA GLN A 654 35.03 -4.16 5.38
C GLN A 654 34.87 -3.81 6.86
#